data_AF-A0A7J7F1F9-F1
#
_entry.id   AF-A0A7J7F1F9-F1
#
_cell.length_a   1.000
_cell.length_b   1.000
_cell.length_c   1.000
_cell.angle_alpha   90.00
_cell.angle_beta   90.00
_cell.angle_gamma   90.00
#
_symmetry.space_group_name_H-M   'P 1'
#
loop_
_entity.id
_entity.type
_entity.pdbx_description
1 polymer ?
#
loop_
_entity_poly.entity_id
_entity_poly.type
_entity_poly.pdbx_seq_one_letter_code
_entity_poly.pdbx_strand_id
1 'polypeptide(L)'
;MRLAVRALLACAVLGTSGLFPIGLCLADQTVRWCTVSNHEGSKCSSFRDSMKSVLPAGPSVVCVRRNSYIECIKAIADNEADAVTLDAGLVFEAGLAPYNLKPVVAEYHKSEDGGKQTHYYAVAVVKKTSNFQLDQLQGKKSCHTGLGRSAGWNIPIGLLYWQLPEPRDSVPKAVANFFAGSCVPCADRTAFPNLCQLCAGKGTDKCACSNHEPYFGYSGAFKCLMEDAGEVAFVKHSTVFENLPQKADRDQYQLLCRDNTRKSVDEYKDCYLASIPSHAVVARSVDGKEDLIWELLNQAQEHFGKETSGDFQLFSSPHGKDLLFKDSAHGFLKIPPKMDTWLYLGYEYVTAIRNLREEIRPAIPKDECKKVKWCAIGHHERGKCDEWSVNSEGNIECESAENTEDCIAKIVKGEADAMSLDGGFIYIAGKCGLVPVLAENYETDHGSECEETPEKGYLAVAVVKSSSGADLTWNSLEGKKSCHTAVDRTAGWNIPMGLLYNKIKHCEFDKFFSEGCAPGYRRNSSLCSLCIGSATAPGRECEPNNHERYYGYTGAFRCLVEKGDVAFVKDQTVRQNTDGNNNEDWAKNLKSEDFQLLCRDGSKKPVTSAGDCFLARAPNHGVVSRKDKAACVRKMLHDQQVQNNQGLPPFLPGWCGLFGRVQC
;
A
#
# COMPACT_ATOMS: atom_id res chain seq x y z
N MET A 1 49.01 10.97 16.46
CA MET A 1 48.88 10.47 17.86
C MET A 1 47.60 9.64 17.91
N ARG A 2 47.74 8.31 17.85
CA ARG A 2 47.47 7.34 18.95
C ARG A 2 46.00 7.35 19.39
N LEU A 3 45.23 6.25 19.43
CA LEU A 3 45.46 4.82 19.16
C LEU A 3 44.11 4.10 19.36
N ALA A 4 43.93 2.96 18.70
CA ALA A 4 43.22 1.75 19.15
C ALA A 4 42.09 1.23 18.22
N VAL A 5 42.52 0.78 17.05
CA VAL A 5 41.99 -0.43 16.38
C VAL A 5 42.82 -1.62 16.90
N ARG A 6 42.17 -2.70 17.34
CA ARG A 6 42.59 -4.13 17.24
C ARG A 6 41.94 -4.98 18.34
N ALA A 7 41.13 -5.96 17.93
CA ALA A 7 41.08 -7.28 18.57
C ALA A 7 40.36 -8.26 17.62
N LEU A 8 41.14 -8.90 16.73
CA LEU A 8 40.79 -10.13 16.03
C LEU A 8 41.99 -11.08 16.19
N LEU A 9 41.67 -12.35 16.43
CA LEU A 9 42.53 -13.55 16.43
C LEU A 9 43.44 -13.82 17.64
N ALA A 10 42.98 -14.73 18.50
CA ALA A 10 43.78 -15.85 18.98
C ALA A 10 42.87 -16.92 19.61
N CYS A 11 42.60 -18.02 18.91
CA CYS A 11 42.29 -19.32 19.52
C CYS A 11 42.45 -20.42 18.47
N ALA A 12 43.66 -20.96 18.37
CA ALA A 12 43.94 -22.21 17.68
C ALA A 12 44.93 -23.04 18.53
N VAL A 13 44.46 -24.23 18.92
CA VAL A 13 45.18 -25.46 19.25
C VAL A 13 45.99 -25.53 20.55
N LEU A 14 45.35 -26.09 21.59
CA LEU A 14 45.83 -27.16 22.50
C LEU A 14 44.52 -27.86 22.97
N GLY A 15 44.21 -29.12 22.65
CA GLY A 15 44.91 -30.33 23.07
C GLY A 15 44.17 -30.99 24.26
N THR A 16 43.34 -32.00 23.96
CA THR A 16 42.83 -33.07 24.84
C THR A 16 41.90 -32.74 26.03
N SER A 17 40.59 -32.92 25.82
CA SER A 17 39.59 -33.63 26.66
C SER A 17 38.21 -33.04 26.35
N GLY A 18 37.46 -33.72 25.47
CA GLY A 18 36.19 -33.25 24.96
C GLY A 18 35.07 -33.41 25.99
N LEU A 19 34.43 -32.28 26.32
CA LEU A 19 33.01 -32.09 26.62
C LEU A 19 32.76 -30.59 26.82
N PHE A 20 32.82 -29.82 25.72
CA PHE A 20 32.22 -28.48 25.70
C PHE A 20 30.77 -28.64 25.23
N PRO A 21 29.76 -28.25 26.02
CA PRO A 21 28.39 -28.22 25.53
C PRO A 21 28.33 -27.17 24.43
N ILE A 22 27.91 -27.60 23.24
CA ILE A 22 27.42 -26.71 22.19
C ILE A 22 26.25 -25.97 22.83
N GLY A 23 26.51 -24.76 23.32
CA GLY A 23 25.46 -23.84 23.73
C GLY A 23 24.67 -23.50 22.48
N LEU A 24 23.58 -24.23 22.23
CA LEU A 24 22.51 -23.74 21.38
C LEU A 24 22.14 -22.37 21.95
N CYS A 25 22.38 -21.30 21.19
CA CYS A 25 21.68 -20.05 21.41
C CYS A 25 20.20 -20.37 21.20
N LEU A 26 19.50 -20.76 22.27
CA LEU A 26 18.06 -20.83 22.26
C LEU A 26 17.58 -19.41 22.00
N ALA A 27 16.98 -19.19 20.83
CA ALA A 27 16.36 -17.92 20.51
C ALA A 27 15.36 -17.58 21.62
N ASP A 28 15.38 -16.34 22.11
CA ASP A 28 14.44 -15.89 23.14
C ASP A 28 13.01 -15.95 22.59
N GLN A 29 12.27 -16.99 22.98
CA GLN A 29 10.86 -17.21 22.62
C GLN A 29 9.88 -16.48 23.53
N THR A 30 10.34 -15.42 24.22
CA THR A 30 9.49 -14.60 25.08
C THR A 30 8.95 -13.39 24.33
N VAL A 31 7.64 -13.16 24.40
CA VAL A 31 6.97 -11.94 23.96
C VAL A 31 6.60 -11.09 25.18
N ARG A 32 7.17 -9.89 25.28
CA ARG A 32 6.85 -8.93 26.33
C ARG A 32 5.63 -8.09 25.92
N TRP A 33 4.47 -8.42 26.46
CA TRP A 33 3.22 -7.73 26.19
C TRP A 33 3.05 -6.51 27.09
N CYS A 34 2.89 -5.33 26.51
CA CYS A 34 2.67 -4.10 27.28
C CYS A 34 1.21 -3.95 27.70
N THR A 35 0.99 -3.52 28.95
CA THR A 35 -0.33 -3.31 29.56
C THR A 35 -0.41 -1.92 30.16
N VAL A 36 -1.58 -1.27 30.07
CA VAL A 36 -1.76 0.14 30.48
C VAL A 36 -2.58 0.29 31.77
N SER A 37 -3.06 -0.80 32.36
CA SER A 37 -3.87 -0.77 33.59
C SER A 37 -3.66 -1.99 34.50
N ASN A 38 -4.13 -1.90 35.75
CA ASN A 38 -4.16 -3.04 36.70
C ASN A 38 -4.96 -4.21 36.13
N HIS A 39 -6.16 -3.94 35.61
CA HIS A 39 -7.03 -4.97 35.07
C HIS A 39 -6.43 -5.64 33.83
N GLU A 40 -5.77 -4.89 32.96
CA GLU A 40 -5.01 -5.46 31.83
C GLU A 40 -3.82 -6.29 32.30
N GLY A 41 -3.06 -5.82 33.29
CA GLY A 41 -1.93 -6.58 33.86
C GLY A 41 -2.38 -7.92 34.46
N SER A 42 -3.54 -7.93 35.14
CA SER A 42 -4.15 -9.16 35.65
C SER A 42 -4.59 -10.10 34.52
N LYS A 43 -5.29 -9.59 33.51
CA LYS A 43 -5.71 -10.40 32.34
C LYS A 43 -4.51 -10.95 31.58
N CYS A 44 -3.44 -10.17 31.42
CA CYS A 44 -2.20 -10.61 30.80
C CYS A 44 -1.52 -11.71 31.60
N SER A 45 -1.55 -11.65 32.93
CA SER A 45 -1.00 -12.72 33.78
C SER A 45 -1.78 -14.02 33.60
N SER A 46 -3.12 -13.95 33.57
CA SER A 46 -3.96 -15.12 33.25
C SER A 46 -3.69 -15.64 31.83
N PHE A 47 -3.48 -14.74 30.86
CA PHE A 47 -3.12 -15.11 29.50
C PHE A 47 -1.79 -15.88 29.45
N ARG A 48 -0.74 -15.37 30.11
CA ARG A 48 0.54 -16.05 30.25
C ARG A 48 0.38 -17.46 30.84
N ASP A 49 -0.33 -17.57 31.95
CA ASP A 49 -0.44 -18.83 32.68
C ASP A 49 -1.24 -19.87 31.88
N SER A 50 -2.27 -19.42 31.15
CA SER A 50 -3.05 -20.25 30.23
C SER A 50 -2.24 -20.67 29.00
N MET A 51 -1.41 -19.79 28.43
CA MET A 51 -0.55 -20.16 27.30
C MET A 51 0.50 -21.21 27.69
N LYS A 52 0.99 -21.18 28.92
CA LYS A 52 1.99 -22.15 29.40
C LYS A 52 1.46 -23.58 29.45
N SER A 53 0.16 -23.78 29.66
CA SER A 53 -0.44 -25.11 29.62
C SER A 53 -0.66 -25.64 28.20
N VAL A 54 -0.88 -24.73 27.24
CA VAL A 54 -1.08 -25.07 25.81
C VAL A 54 0.25 -25.28 25.09
N LEU A 55 1.24 -24.42 25.33
CA LEU A 55 2.55 -24.44 24.68
C LEU A 55 3.68 -24.47 25.72
N PRO A 56 3.99 -25.64 26.32
CA PRO A 56 5.06 -25.76 27.31
C PRO A 56 6.46 -25.42 26.75
N ALA A 57 6.66 -25.63 25.46
CA ALA A 57 7.92 -25.39 24.73
C ALA A 57 7.76 -24.39 23.57
N GLY A 58 6.67 -23.61 23.55
CA GLY A 58 6.41 -22.59 22.54
C GLY A 58 6.56 -21.16 23.08
N PRO A 59 6.08 -20.16 22.32
CA PRO A 59 6.19 -18.76 22.72
C PRO A 59 5.55 -18.48 24.08
N SER A 60 6.30 -17.82 24.96
CA SER A 60 5.82 -17.44 26.31
C SER A 60 5.52 -15.94 26.40
N VAL A 61 4.61 -15.56 27.29
CA VAL A 61 4.19 -14.16 27.47
C VAL A 61 4.73 -13.60 28.78
N VAL A 62 5.29 -12.39 28.74
CA VAL A 62 5.64 -11.63 29.95
C VAL A 62 4.92 -10.29 29.90
N CYS A 63 4.29 -9.91 31.01
CA CYS A 63 3.50 -8.68 31.08
C CYS A 63 4.37 -7.51 31.56
N VAL A 64 4.49 -6.47 30.74
CA VAL A 64 5.17 -5.22 31.08
C VAL A 64 4.12 -4.16 31.34
N ARG A 65 4.13 -3.57 32.54
CA ARG A 65 3.15 -2.56 32.91
C ARG A 65 3.68 -1.15 32.62
N ARG A 66 2.85 -0.33 32.00
CA ARG A 66 3.00 1.13 31.85
C ARG A 66 1.70 1.84 32.23
N ASN A 67 1.68 3.17 32.22
CA ASN A 67 0.51 3.96 32.62
C ASN A 67 -0.31 4.47 31.43
N SER A 68 0.20 4.33 30.19
CA SER A 68 -0.49 4.75 28.99
C SER A 68 0.00 4.00 27.75
N TYR A 69 -0.79 4.04 26.67
CA TYR A 69 -0.37 3.48 25.39
C TYR A 69 0.85 4.19 24.80
N ILE A 70 1.02 5.50 25.05
CA ILE A 70 2.22 6.24 24.61
C ILE A 70 3.47 5.75 25.34
N GLU A 71 3.37 5.44 26.64
CA GLU A 71 4.47 4.81 27.37
C GLU A 71 4.75 3.39 26.86
N CYS A 72 3.73 2.64 26.44
CA CYS A 72 3.93 1.34 25.79
C CYS A 72 4.64 1.47 24.43
N ILE A 73 4.26 2.46 23.59
CA ILE A 73 4.93 2.74 22.32
C ILE A 73 6.40 3.04 22.55
N LYS A 74 6.71 3.91 23.52
CA LYS A 74 8.10 4.20 23.94
C LYS A 74 8.82 2.96 24.42
N ALA A 75 8.22 2.19 25.32
CA ALA A 75 8.81 0.95 25.84
C ALA A 75 9.10 -0.07 24.72
N ILE A 76 8.28 -0.16 23.68
CA ILE A 76 8.54 -1.05 22.54
C ILE A 76 9.71 -0.53 21.70
N ALA A 77 9.74 0.78 21.42
CA ALA A 77 10.83 1.43 20.69
C ALA A 77 12.17 1.29 21.43
N ASP A 78 12.16 1.43 22.76
CA ASP A 78 13.33 1.30 23.66
C ASP A 78 13.69 -0.16 23.98
N ASN A 79 13.03 -1.13 23.33
CA ASN A 79 13.23 -2.57 23.53
C ASN A 79 13.02 -3.04 24.98
N GLU A 80 12.12 -2.41 25.72
CA GLU A 80 11.65 -2.81 27.05
C GLU A 80 10.38 -3.67 27.00
N ALA A 81 9.60 -3.53 25.93
CA ALA A 81 8.46 -4.36 25.58
C ALA A 81 8.55 -4.80 24.09
N ASP A 82 7.70 -5.72 23.66
CA ASP A 82 7.70 -6.25 22.28
C ASP A 82 6.42 -5.93 21.52
N ALA A 83 5.27 -5.94 22.20
CA ALA A 83 3.96 -5.79 21.55
C ALA A 83 2.93 -5.05 22.41
N VAL A 84 2.04 -4.31 21.75
CA VAL A 84 0.82 -3.72 22.34
C VAL A 84 -0.24 -3.57 21.26
N THR A 85 -1.52 -3.75 21.61
CA THR A 85 -2.65 -3.50 20.72
C THR A 85 -3.01 -2.01 20.77
N LEU A 86 -3.10 -1.37 19.61
CA LEU A 86 -3.40 0.06 19.46
C LEU A 86 -4.58 0.28 18.52
N ASP A 87 -5.37 1.33 18.78
CA ASP A 87 -6.33 1.83 17.80
C ASP A 87 -5.62 2.54 16.63
N ALA A 88 -6.33 2.75 15.52
CA ALA A 88 -5.76 3.35 14.31
C ALA A 88 -5.11 4.73 14.54
N GLY A 89 -5.62 5.54 15.47
CA GLY A 89 -5.00 6.83 15.84
C GLY A 89 -3.66 6.65 16.54
N LEU A 90 -3.54 5.71 17.47
CA LEU A 90 -2.27 5.39 18.13
C LEU A 90 -1.30 4.60 17.26
N VAL A 91 -1.80 3.82 16.29
CA VAL A 91 -0.96 3.22 15.23
C VAL A 91 -0.27 4.30 14.41
N PHE A 92 -0.97 5.40 14.09
CA PHE A 92 -0.36 6.56 13.43
C PHE A 92 0.79 7.13 14.26
N GLU A 93 0.57 7.36 15.56
CA GLU A 93 1.62 7.85 16.47
C GLU A 93 2.81 6.91 16.55
N ALA A 94 2.54 5.62 16.69
CA ALA A 94 3.56 4.58 16.80
C ALA A 94 4.44 4.49 15.55
N GLY A 95 3.92 4.83 14.38
CA GLY A 95 4.68 4.85 13.13
C GLY A 95 5.52 6.10 12.89
N LEU A 96 5.33 7.17 13.66
CA LEU A 96 6.15 8.38 13.54
C LEU A 96 7.56 8.15 14.11
N ALA A 97 8.52 8.91 13.58
CA ALA A 97 9.83 9.01 14.21
C ALA A 97 9.70 9.71 15.59
N PRO A 98 10.46 9.28 16.61
CA PRO A 98 11.52 8.27 16.57
C PRO A 98 11.04 6.82 16.79
N TYR A 99 9.75 6.56 17.00
CA TYR A 99 9.25 5.24 17.38
C TYR A 99 9.35 4.21 16.24
N ASN A 100 8.97 4.60 15.02
CA ASN A 100 9.07 3.78 13.81
C ASN A 100 8.53 2.33 13.98
N LEU A 101 7.46 2.16 14.75
CA LEU A 101 6.79 0.87 14.92
C LEU A 101 5.92 0.58 13.71
N LYS A 102 5.65 -0.71 13.48
CA LYS A 102 4.77 -1.18 12.40
C LYS A 102 3.68 -2.10 12.96
N PRO A 103 2.47 -2.09 12.38
CA PRO A 103 1.44 -3.05 12.73
C PRO A 103 1.80 -4.43 12.15
N VAL A 104 1.71 -5.47 12.98
CA VAL A 104 2.08 -6.85 12.60
C VAL A 104 0.90 -7.82 12.62
N VAL A 105 -0.13 -7.53 13.41
CA VAL A 105 -1.34 -8.35 13.52
C VAL A 105 -2.56 -7.44 13.65
N ALA A 106 -3.61 -7.67 12.86
CA ALA A 106 -4.85 -6.90 12.90
C ALA A 106 -5.97 -7.69 13.58
N GLU A 107 -6.76 -7.03 14.42
CA GLU A 107 -8.03 -7.59 14.89
C GLU A 107 -9.04 -7.68 13.74
N TYR A 108 -9.77 -8.79 13.63
CA TYR A 108 -10.93 -8.88 12.72
C TYR A 108 -12.24 -9.02 13.49
N HIS A 109 -13.29 -8.47 12.89
CA HIS A 109 -14.68 -8.60 13.33
C HIS A 109 -15.46 -9.45 12.31
N LYS A 110 -16.59 -10.04 12.70
CA LYS A 110 -17.51 -10.68 11.75
C LYS A 110 -18.26 -9.58 11.00
N SER A 111 -18.23 -9.60 9.67
CA SER A 111 -19.09 -8.75 8.83
C SER A 111 -20.52 -9.31 8.77
N GLU A 112 -21.44 -8.51 8.21
CA GLU A 112 -22.87 -8.90 8.07
C GLU A 112 -23.07 -10.17 7.23
N ASP A 113 -22.17 -10.45 6.28
CA ASP A 113 -22.16 -11.67 5.46
C ASP A 113 -21.42 -12.85 6.11
N GLY A 114 -21.00 -12.71 7.37
CA GLY A 114 -20.22 -13.72 8.10
C GLY A 114 -18.73 -13.76 7.73
N GLY A 115 -18.26 -12.88 6.85
CA GLY A 115 -16.85 -12.73 6.51
C GLY A 115 -15.99 -12.12 7.63
N LYS A 116 -14.67 -12.07 7.39
CA LYS A 116 -13.72 -11.40 8.28
C LYS A 116 -13.52 -9.96 7.82
N GLN A 117 -13.76 -9.00 8.71
CA GLN A 117 -13.66 -7.58 8.43
C GLN A 117 -12.60 -6.93 9.34
N THR A 118 -11.59 -6.30 8.74
CA THR A 118 -10.47 -5.62 9.42
C THR A 118 -10.56 -4.11 9.34
N HIS A 119 -11.72 -3.56 9.00
CA HIS A 119 -11.95 -2.13 8.87
C HIS A 119 -13.43 -1.79 9.02
N TYR A 120 -13.73 -0.54 9.33
CA TYR A 120 -15.09 -0.01 9.27
C TYR A 120 -15.09 1.35 8.57
N TYR A 121 -16.20 1.68 7.94
CA TYR A 121 -16.34 2.95 7.24
C TYR A 121 -16.84 4.05 8.19
N ALA A 122 -16.17 5.19 8.20
CA ALA A 122 -16.69 6.44 8.75
C ALA A 122 -17.66 7.08 7.76
N VAL A 123 -18.83 7.48 8.22
CA VAL A 123 -19.89 8.04 7.39
C VAL A 123 -20.49 9.29 8.06
N ALA A 124 -21.02 10.19 7.23
CA ALA A 124 -21.84 11.32 7.67
C ALA A 124 -23.30 11.00 7.38
N VAL A 125 -24.10 10.79 8.43
CA VAL A 125 -25.52 10.45 8.34
C VAL A 125 -26.35 11.71 8.50
N VAL A 126 -27.36 11.88 7.66
CA VAL A 126 -28.36 12.96 7.73
C VAL A 126 -29.76 12.38 7.61
N LYS A 127 -30.77 13.13 8.06
CA LYS A 127 -32.17 12.80 7.75
C LYS A 127 -32.43 13.05 6.27
N LYS A 128 -33.22 12.19 5.62
CA LYS A 128 -33.60 12.31 4.20
C LYS A 128 -34.33 13.61 3.88
N THR A 129 -35.02 14.20 4.86
CA THR A 129 -35.71 15.49 4.75
C THR A 129 -34.77 16.70 4.70
N SER A 130 -33.50 16.54 5.09
CA SER A 130 -32.51 17.61 4.96
C SER A 130 -32.16 17.88 3.49
N ASN A 131 -31.71 19.08 3.15
CA ASN A 131 -31.35 19.47 1.78
C ASN A 131 -30.00 20.20 1.71
N PHE A 132 -28.92 19.50 2.06
CA PHE A 132 -27.53 20.00 2.02
C PHE A 132 -26.50 18.89 1.77
N GLN A 133 -25.41 19.20 1.10
CA GLN A 133 -24.33 18.26 0.81
C GLN A 133 -23.15 18.42 1.79
N LEU A 134 -22.10 17.62 1.61
CA LEU A 134 -20.94 17.59 2.52
C LEU A 134 -20.20 18.94 2.58
N ASP A 135 -20.12 19.65 1.46
CA ASP A 135 -19.54 21.00 1.33
C ASP A 135 -20.42 22.13 1.87
N GLN A 136 -21.67 21.84 2.27
CA GLN A 136 -22.66 22.80 2.77
C GLN A 136 -22.89 22.68 4.29
N LEU A 137 -21.92 22.11 5.01
CA LEU A 137 -22.00 21.86 6.44
C LEU A 137 -21.80 23.11 7.32
N GLN A 138 -21.28 24.21 6.75
CA GLN A 138 -21.08 25.44 7.50
C GLN A 138 -22.42 25.98 8.03
N GLY A 139 -22.46 26.34 9.31
CA GLY A 139 -23.66 26.83 9.99
C GLY A 139 -24.69 25.75 10.31
N LYS A 140 -24.43 24.46 10.05
CA LYS A 140 -25.29 23.36 10.48
C LYS A 140 -25.03 22.95 11.93
N LYS A 141 -25.92 22.16 12.50
CA LYS A 141 -25.74 21.51 13.80
C LYS A 141 -25.15 20.12 13.66
N SER A 142 -24.14 19.76 14.43
CA SER A 142 -23.42 18.49 14.28
C SER A 142 -23.37 17.62 15.54
N CYS A 143 -23.46 16.31 15.34
CA CYS A 143 -23.36 15.29 16.37
C CYS A 143 -22.11 14.44 16.16
N HIS A 144 -21.24 14.37 17.16
CA HIS A 144 -19.95 13.69 17.08
C HIS A 144 -19.83 12.62 18.16
N THR A 145 -19.15 11.51 17.86
CA THR A 145 -18.97 10.42 18.85
C THR A 145 -18.12 10.80 20.06
N GLY A 146 -17.31 11.86 19.92
CA GLY A 146 -16.35 12.33 20.92
C GLY A 146 -15.08 12.89 20.29
N LEU A 147 -14.45 13.86 20.96
CA LEU A 147 -13.20 14.49 20.54
C LEU A 147 -12.09 13.45 20.35
N GLY A 148 -11.33 13.55 19.25
CA GLY A 148 -10.19 12.67 18.96
C GLY A 148 -10.53 11.27 18.44
N ARG A 149 -11.82 10.91 18.34
CA ARG A 149 -12.24 9.60 17.80
C ARG A 149 -12.17 9.58 16.27
N SER A 150 -11.78 8.45 15.69
CA SER A 150 -11.58 8.28 14.24
C SER A 150 -12.77 8.74 13.40
N ALA A 151 -13.93 8.06 13.51
CA ALA A 151 -15.10 8.37 12.66
C ALA A 151 -15.85 9.64 13.09
N GLY A 152 -15.89 9.94 14.38
CA GLY A 152 -16.67 11.08 14.89
C GLY A 152 -15.92 12.40 14.94
N TRP A 153 -14.58 12.43 14.82
CA TRP A 153 -13.79 13.66 14.89
C TRP A 153 -12.66 13.69 13.86
N ASN A 154 -11.70 12.76 13.91
CA ASN A 154 -10.47 12.88 13.13
C ASN A 154 -10.73 12.88 11.62
N ILE A 155 -11.59 11.98 11.14
CA ILE A 155 -11.96 11.92 9.72
C ILE A 155 -12.77 13.14 9.28
N PRO A 156 -13.94 13.43 9.85
CA PRO A 156 -14.77 14.53 9.35
C PRO A 156 -14.08 15.89 9.48
N ILE A 157 -13.41 16.17 10.60
CA ILE A 157 -12.73 17.46 10.80
C ILE A 157 -11.46 17.54 9.94
N GLY A 158 -10.72 16.43 9.77
CA GLY A 158 -9.54 16.41 8.90
C GLY A 158 -9.88 16.66 7.42
N LEU A 159 -11.05 16.20 6.97
CA LEU A 159 -11.59 16.48 5.63
C LEU A 159 -12.06 17.93 5.50
N LEU A 160 -12.78 18.45 6.49
CA LEU A 160 -13.31 19.81 6.50
C LEU A 160 -12.26 20.88 6.84
N TYR A 161 -11.05 20.48 7.24
CA TYR A 161 -10.01 21.35 7.77
C TYR A 161 -9.79 22.61 6.92
N TRP A 162 -9.72 22.46 5.59
CA TRP A 162 -9.49 23.56 4.65
C TRP A 162 -10.69 24.50 4.45
N GLN A 163 -11.88 24.09 4.88
CA GLN A 163 -13.11 24.89 4.87
C GLN A 163 -13.37 25.58 6.22
N LEU A 164 -12.62 25.22 7.27
CA LEU A 164 -12.78 25.84 8.59
C LEU A 164 -12.38 27.32 8.54
N PRO A 165 -13.04 28.19 9.32
CA PRO A 165 -12.67 29.61 9.41
C PRO A 165 -11.29 29.78 10.06
N GLU A 166 -10.53 30.78 9.60
CA GLU A 166 -9.29 31.21 10.25
C GLU A 166 -9.59 32.04 11.53
N PRO A 167 -8.72 32.02 12.55
CA PRO A 167 -7.47 31.25 12.66
C PRO A 167 -7.70 29.78 13.03
N ARG A 168 -6.92 28.88 12.40
CA ARG A 168 -7.02 27.42 12.58
C ARG A 168 -6.03 26.82 13.60
N ASP A 169 -5.33 27.66 14.35
CA ASP A 169 -4.32 27.25 15.35
C ASP A 169 -4.93 26.30 16.41
N SER A 170 -6.17 26.58 16.81
CA SER A 170 -6.98 25.67 17.61
C SER A 170 -8.08 25.06 16.74
N VAL A 171 -7.86 23.82 16.29
CA VAL A 171 -8.86 23.08 15.50
C VAL A 171 -10.22 23.03 16.21
N PRO A 172 -10.34 22.69 17.52
CA PRO A 172 -11.63 22.72 18.21
C PRO A 172 -12.32 24.09 18.14
N LYS A 173 -11.56 25.19 18.26
CA LYS A 173 -12.10 26.55 18.16
C LYS A 173 -12.61 26.87 16.75
N ALA A 174 -11.85 26.49 15.73
CA ALA A 174 -12.26 26.69 14.34
C ALA A 174 -13.54 25.91 14.01
N VAL A 175 -13.65 24.67 14.51
CA VAL A 175 -14.87 23.85 14.39
C VAL A 175 -16.05 24.49 15.13
N ALA A 176 -15.81 25.03 16.34
CA ALA A 176 -16.82 25.72 17.14
C ALA A 176 -17.41 26.98 16.46
N ASN A 177 -16.66 27.56 15.51
CA ASN A 177 -17.07 28.70 14.70
C ASN A 177 -17.63 28.28 13.32
N PHE A 178 -17.38 27.05 12.89
CA PHE A 178 -17.86 26.51 11.62
C PHE A 178 -19.31 26.01 11.73
N PHE A 179 -19.62 25.24 12.77
CA PHE A 179 -20.97 24.76 13.05
C PHE A 179 -21.76 25.75 13.92
N ALA A 180 -23.09 25.81 13.75
CA ALA A 180 -23.96 26.66 14.58
C ALA A 180 -24.07 26.17 16.03
N GLY A 181 -23.77 24.90 16.27
CA GLY A 181 -23.72 24.26 17.58
C GLY A 181 -23.48 22.77 17.41
N SER A 182 -22.81 22.14 18.37
CA SER A 182 -22.47 20.72 18.28
C SER A 182 -22.70 19.99 19.60
N CYS A 183 -22.75 18.65 19.53
CA CYS A 183 -22.37 17.81 20.65
C CYS A 183 -21.09 17.05 20.31
N VAL A 184 -19.99 17.43 20.97
CA VAL A 184 -18.67 16.82 20.90
C VAL A 184 -18.27 16.42 22.31
N PRO A 185 -18.67 15.22 22.77
CA PRO A 185 -18.24 14.71 24.06
C PRO A 185 -16.72 14.74 24.22
N CYS A 186 -16.23 14.87 25.45
CA CYS A 186 -14.81 15.04 25.78
C CYS A 186 -14.22 16.43 25.44
N ALA A 187 -14.95 17.32 24.77
CA ALA A 187 -14.49 18.69 24.54
C ALA A 187 -14.50 19.52 25.84
N ASP A 188 -13.57 20.47 25.94
CA ASP A 188 -13.56 21.43 27.03
C ASP A 188 -14.74 22.40 26.89
N ARG A 189 -15.77 22.20 27.72
CA ARG A 189 -16.98 23.03 27.74
C ARG A 189 -16.70 24.49 28.11
N THR A 190 -15.64 24.78 28.85
CA THR A 190 -15.28 26.13 29.28
C THR A 190 -14.58 26.89 28.16
N ALA A 191 -13.65 26.24 27.47
CA ALA A 191 -12.95 26.82 26.33
C ALA A 191 -13.82 26.87 25.05
N PHE A 192 -14.68 25.87 24.84
CA PHE A 192 -15.44 25.67 23.61
C PHE A 192 -16.93 25.36 23.87
N PRO A 193 -17.72 26.31 24.42
CA PRO A 193 -19.11 26.06 24.80
C PRO A 193 -20.00 25.59 23.64
N ASN A 194 -19.78 26.11 22.42
CA ASN A 194 -20.52 25.71 21.21
C ASN A 194 -20.36 24.22 20.88
N LEU A 195 -19.20 23.61 21.19
CA LEU A 195 -18.97 22.18 20.94
C LEU A 195 -19.78 21.28 21.87
N CYS A 196 -20.21 21.80 23.01
CA CYS A 196 -20.98 21.08 24.02
C CYS A 196 -22.44 21.54 24.09
N GLN A 197 -22.87 22.45 23.22
CA GLN A 197 -24.17 23.12 23.29
C GLN A 197 -25.32 22.11 23.19
N LEU A 198 -25.24 21.19 22.22
CA LEU A 198 -26.29 20.21 21.92
C LEU A 198 -26.24 18.96 22.79
N CYS A 199 -25.19 18.79 23.61
CA CYS A 199 -25.07 17.63 24.48
C CYS A 199 -26.16 17.60 25.55
N ALA A 200 -26.67 16.39 25.83
CA ALA A 200 -27.88 16.15 26.61
C ALA A 200 -27.62 15.80 28.08
N GLY A 201 -26.37 15.59 28.48
CA GLY A 201 -26.00 15.34 29.86
C GLY A 201 -26.38 16.50 30.79
N LYS A 202 -26.50 16.21 32.09
CA LYS A 202 -26.95 17.17 33.11
C LYS A 202 -25.78 17.57 34.01
N GLY A 203 -25.75 18.84 34.45
CA GLY A 203 -24.74 19.32 35.41
C GLY A 203 -23.30 19.12 34.93
N THR A 204 -22.53 18.33 35.68
CA THR A 204 -21.15 17.95 35.35
C THR A 204 -21.05 16.88 34.26
N ASP A 205 -22.12 16.13 34.02
CA ASP A 205 -22.16 15.07 33.01
C ASP A 205 -22.45 15.60 31.60
N LYS A 206 -22.84 16.88 31.47
CA LYS A 206 -23.01 17.52 30.15
C LYS A 206 -21.67 17.54 29.42
N CYS A 207 -21.63 16.91 28.24
CA CYS A 207 -20.44 16.78 27.40
C CYS A 207 -19.36 15.83 27.96
N ALA A 208 -19.71 14.99 28.94
CA ALA A 208 -18.79 14.03 29.55
C ALA A 208 -18.18 13.06 28.53
N CYS A 209 -16.93 12.63 28.78
CA CYS A 209 -16.24 11.64 27.98
C CYS A 209 -16.62 10.20 28.37
N SER A 210 -17.91 9.95 28.58
CA SER A 210 -18.44 8.67 29.06
C SER A 210 -19.92 8.52 28.70
N ASN A 211 -20.49 7.34 28.97
CA ASN A 211 -21.93 7.09 28.79
C ASN A 211 -22.84 7.89 29.74
N HIS A 212 -22.29 8.70 30.67
CA HIS A 212 -23.10 9.65 31.43
C HIS A 212 -23.62 10.80 30.55
N GLU A 213 -22.94 11.07 29.43
CA GLU A 213 -23.48 11.89 28.35
C GLU A 213 -24.32 11.02 27.41
N PRO A 214 -25.64 11.23 27.29
CA PRO A 214 -26.51 10.40 26.45
C PRO A 214 -26.15 10.42 24.95
N TYR A 215 -25.50 11.48 24.47
CA TYR A 215 -25.03 11.58 23.09
C TYR A 215 -23.59 11.11 22.89
N PHE A 216 -22.99 10.42 23.86
CA PHE A 216 -21.65 9.84 23.75
C PHE A 216 -21.58 8.61 22.85
N GLY A 217 -20.49 8.51 22.08
CA GLY A 217 -20.20 7.36 21.24
C GLY A 217 -21.07 7.26 19.98
N TYR A 218 -21.02 6.09 19.33
CA TYR A 218 -21.68 5.87 18.05
C TYR A 218 -23.21 5.99 18.15
N SER A 219 -23.83 5.20 19.04
CA SER A 219 -25.28 5.25 19.24
C SER A 219 -25.74 6.59 19.79
N GLY A 220 -24.97 7.22 20.70
CA GLY A 220 -25.30 8.54 21.23
C GLY A 220 -25.27 9.64 20.18
N ALA A 221 -24.25 9.68 19.32
CA ALA A 221 -24.18 10.65 18.23
C ALA A 221 -25.30 10.45 17.20
N PHE A 222 -25.67 9.20 16.91
CA PHE A 222 -26.84 8.93 16.06
C PHE A 222 -28.15 9.34 16.75
N LYS A 223 -28.29 9.09 18.05
CA LYS A 223 -29.44 9.53 18.85
C LYS A 223 -29.60 11.06 18.83
N CYS A 224 -28.50 11.81 18.90
CA CYS A 224 -28.48 13.27 18.75
C CYS A 224 -29.10 13.73 17.41
N LEU A 225 -28.88 12.99 16.31
CA LEU A 225 -29.53 13.22 15.03
C LEU A 225 -31.01 12.79 15.06
N MET A 226 -31.31 11.61 15.63
CA MET A 226 -32.68 11.10 15.73
C MET A 226 -33.61 12.09 16.45
N GLU A 227 -33.15 12.67 17.57
CA GLU A 227 -33.87 13.61 18.42
C GLU A 227 -33.84 15.07 17.92
N ASP A 228 -33.41 15.31 16.67
CA ASP A 228 -33.36 16.64 16.04
C ASP A 228 -32.49 17.67 16.80
N ALA A 229 -31.60 17.20 17.68
CA ALA A 229 -30.64 18.07 18.34
C ALA A 229 -29.59 18.59 17.33
N GLY A 230 -29.11 17.70 16.46
CA GLY A 230 -28.24 18.03 15.32
C GLY A 230 -28.80 17.62 13.96
N GLU A 231 -28.20 18.13 12.88
CA GLU A 231 -28.61 17.90 11.49
C GLU A 231 -27.75 16.85 10.78
N VAL A 232 -26.53 16.61 11.27
CA VAL A 232 -25.60 15.60 10.77
C VAL A 232 -24.97 14.82 11.93
N ALA A 233 -24.86 13.50 11.80
CA ALA A 233 -24.12 12.65 12.72
C ALA A 233 -22.92 11.98 12.04
N PHE A 234 -21.75 12.13 12.64
CA PHE A 234 -20.53 11.46 12.19
C PHE A 234 -20.32 10.16 12.97
N VAL A 235 -20.52 9.02 12.32
CA VAL A 235 -20.57 7.70 12.95
C VAL A 235 -19.93 6.63 12.05
N LYS A 236 -19.96 5.35 12.48
CA LYS A 236 -19.56 4.23 11.62
C LYS A 236 -20.78 3.74 10.81
N HIS A 237 -20.54 3.12 9.65
CA HIS A 237 -21.59 2.61 8.76
C HIS A 237 -22.63 1.72 9.47
N SER A 238 -22.21 0.84 10.37
CA SER A 238 -23.10 -0.10 11.06
C SER A 238 -24.02 0.57 12.09
N THR A 239 -23.78 1.83 12.49
CA THR A 239 -24.53 2.49 13.57
C THR A 239 -26.01 2.63 13.26
N VAL A 240 -26.39 2.92 12.01
CA VAL A 240 -27.80 3.04 11.64
C VAL A 240 -28.51 1.68 11.79
N PHE A 241 -27.86 0.60 11.36
CA PHE A 241 -28.38 -0.77 11.43
C PHE A 241 -28.47 -1.30 12.87
N GLU A 242 -27.49 -0.98 13.70
CA GLU A 242 -27.44 -1.35 15.13
C GLU A 242 -28.55 -0.68 15.95
N ASN A 243 -28.99 0.52 15.55
CA ASN A 243 -30.00 1.29 16.31
C ASN A 243 -31.40 1.22 15.69
N LEU A 244 -31.53 0.88 14.41
CA LEU A 244 -32.80 0.79 13.68
C LEU A 244 -32.94 -0.58 13.00
N PRO A 245 -33.58 -1.58 13.65
CA PRO A 245 -33.72 -2.91 13.08
C PRO A 245 -34.66 -2.92 11.86
N GLN A 246 -35.66 -2.05 11.83
CA GLN A 246 -36.64 -1.98 10.75
C GLN A 246 -36.12 -1.19 9.56
N LYS A 247 -36.28 -1.72 8.35
CA LYS A 247 -35.84 -1.05 7.12
C LYS A 247 -36.55 0.28 6.88
N ALA A 248 -37.85 0.34 7.15
CA ALA A 248 -38.64 1.56 6.95
C ALA A 248 -38.13 2.76 7.77
N ASP A 249 -37.55 2.50 8.96
CA ASP A 249 -36.95 3.55 9.78
C ASP A 249 -35.58 3.98 9.23
N ARG A 250 -34.81 3.03 8.69
CA ARG A 250 -33.51 3.30 8.05
C ARG A 250 -33.65 4.16 6.79
N ASP A 251 -34.72 3.95 6.02
CA ASP A 251 -35.02 4.70 4.79
C ASP A 251 -35.29 6.20 5.01
N GLN A 252 -35.44 6.62 6.28
CA GLN A 252 -35.55 8.03 6.69
C GLN A 252 -34.19 8.73 6.77
N TYR A 253 -33.08 8.02 6.58
CA TYR A 253 -31.71 8.53 6.66
C TYR A 253 -30.96 8.34 5.35
N GLN A 254 -29.95 9.18 5.13
CA GLN A 254 -29.06 9.13 3.96
C GLN A 254 -27.62 9.42 4.39
N LEU A 255 -26.68 9.09 3.51
CA LEU A 255 -25.26 9.39 3.68
C LEU A 255 -24.86 10.60 2.83
N LEU A 256 -24.02 11.47 3.37
CA LEU A 256 -23.32 12.50 2.58
C LEU A 256 -22.02 11.92 2.03
N CYS A 257 -21.84 12.01 0.72
CA CYS A 257 -20.69 11.46 0.01
C CYS A 257 -19.66 12.55 -0.29
N ARG A 258 -18.40 12.14 -0.52
CA ARG A 258 -17.28 13.05 -0.78
C ARG A 258 -17.34 13.77 -2.13
N ASP A 259 -18.10 13.22 -3.07
CA ASP A 259 -18.40 13.82 -4.36
C ASP A 259 -19.60 14.78 -4.28
N ASN A 260 -19.97 15.20 -3.07
CA ASN A 260 -21.14 16.05 -2.78
C ASN A 260 -22.45 15.47 -3.32
N THR A 261 -22.56 14.14 -3.39
CA THR A 261 -23.82 13.43 -3.63
C THR A 261 -24.39 12.87 -2.32
N ARG A 262 -25.58 12.27 -2.41
CA ARG A 262 -26.21 11.53 -1.30
C ARG A 262 -26.58 10.13 -1.76
N LYS A 263 -26.41 9.15 -0.88
CA LYS A 263 -26.79 7.75 -1.13
C LYS A 263 -27.55 7.14 0.03
N SER A 264 -28.16 5.98 -0.21
CA SER A 264 -28.79 5.18 0.85
C SER A 264 -27.76 4.80 1.92
N VAL A 265 -28.21 4.60 3.16
CA VAL A 265 -27.38 4.05 4.24
C VAL A 265 -26.85 2.64 3.93
N ASP A 266 -27.54 1.90 3.05
CA ASP A 266 -27.10 0.58 2.56
C ASP A 266 -25.93 0.66 1.57
N GLU A 267 -25.74 1.80 0.91
CA GLU A 267 -24.69 2.03 -0.10
C GLU A 267 -23.40 2.60 0.50
N TYR A 268 -23.16 2.37 1.79
CA TYR A 268 -22.02 2.92 2.52
C TYR A 268 -20.66 2.52 1.92
N LYS A 269 -20.58 1.41 1.18
CA LYS A 269 -19.35 0.98 0.47
C LYS A 269 -18.98 1.91 -0.69
N ASP A 270 -19.95 2.62 -1.25
CA ASP A 270 -19.75 3.60 -2.33
C ASP A 270 -19.92 5.05 -1.86
N CYS A 271 -20.28 5.26 -0.59
CA CYS A 271 -20.48 6.57 0.01
C CYS A 271 -20.01 6.58 1.47
N TYR A 272 -18.74 6.88 1.66
CA TYR A 272 -18.10 7.00 2.97
C TYR A 272 -17.08 8.13 2.98
N LEU A 273 -16.70 8.58 4.18
CA LEU A 273 -15.70 9.62 4.39
C LEU A 273 -14.28 9.05 4.36
N ALA A 274 -14.05 7.95 5.08
CA ALA A 274 -12.82 7.17 5.02
C ALA A 274 -13.07 5.73 5.51
N SER A 275 -12.24 4.79 5.04
CA SER A 275 -12.10 3.49 5.68
C SER A 275 -11.17 3.62 6.88
N ILE A 276 -11.57 3.09 8.03
CA ILE A 276 -10.77 3.09 9.26
C ILE A 276 -10.40 1.64 9.58
N PRO A 277 -9.10 1.30 9.64
CA PRO A 277 -8.71 -0.05 9.96
C PRO A 277 -9.02 -0.41 11.42
N SER A 278 -9.10 -1.71 11.69
CA SER A 278 -9.21 -2.28 13.02
C SER A 278 -8.01 -1.91 13.90
N HIS A 279 -8.12 -2.21 15.19
CA HIS A 279 -6.98 -2.14 16.08
C HIS A 279 -5.91 -3.14 15.61
N ALA A 280 -4.64 -2.77 15.80
CA ALA A 280 -3.51 -3.59 15.42
C ALA A 280 -2.53 -3.75 16.56
N VAL A 281 -1.96 -4.94 16.67
CA VAL A 281 -0.76 -5.18 17.46
C VAL A 281 0.40 -4.59 16.71
N VAL A 282 1.13 -3.67 17.35
CA VAL A 282 2.34 -3.07 16.80
C VAL A 282 3.59 -3.67 17.41
N ALA A 283 4.66 -3.70 16.63
CA ALA A 283 5.99 -4.14 17.04
C ALA A 283 7.06 -3.26 16.38
N ARG A 284 8.33 -3.43 16.77
CA ARG A 284 9.45 -2.75 16.11
C ARG A 284 9.54 -3.17 14.64
N SER A 285 9.92 -2.22 13.78
CA SER A 285 10.11 -2.51 12.35
C SER A 285 11.31 -3.42 12.07
N VAL A 286 12.34 -3.35 12.91
CA VAL A 286 13.56 -4.17 12.90
C VAL A 286 13.63 -4.97 14.20
N ASP A 287 13.94 -6.26 14.11
CA ASP A 287 14.03 -7.18 15.27
C ASP A 287 12.79 -7.13 16.20
N GLY A 288 11.61 -6.97 15.61
CA GLY A 288 10.34 -6.82 16.32
C GLY A 288 9.67 -8.11 16.77
N LYS A 289 10.31 -9.28 16.57
CA LYS A 289 9.76 -10.61 16.89
C LYS A 289 8.38 -10.88 16.25
N GLU A 290 8.14 -10.35 15.04
CA GLU A 290 6.83 -10.42 14.36
C GLU A 290 6.30 -11.85 14.15
N ASP A 291 7.17 -12.78 13.78
CA ASP A 291 6.78 -14.19 13.59
C ASP A 291 6.41 -14.86 14.92
N LEU A 292 7.14 -14.55 15.99
CA LEU A 292 6.88 -15.06 17.33
C LEU A 292 5.57 -14.49 17.90
N ILE A 293 5.30 -13.21 17.68
CA ILE A 293 4.04 -12.55 18.05
C ILE A 293 2.88 -13.20 17.29
N TRP A 294 3.03 -13.45 16.00
CA TRP A 294 2.01 -14.13 15.21
C TRP A 294 1.77 -15.56 15.69
N GLU A 295 2.82 -16.35 15.92
CA GLU A 295 2.70 -17.72 16.42
C GLU A 295 1.95 -17.77 17.76
N LEU A 296 2.35 -16.90 18.70
CA LEU A 296 1.68 -16.74 19.99
C LEU A 296 0.19 -16.45 19.83
N LEU A 297 -0.17 -15.44 19.02
CA LEU A 297 -1.54 -15.00 18.87
C LEU A 297 -2.40 -15.97 18.07
N ASN A 298 -1.82 -16.66 17.09
CA ASN A 298 -2.52 -17.68 16.31
C ASN A 298 -2.89 -18.88 17.19
N GLN A 299 -1.98 -19.31 18.06
CA GLN A 299 -2.27 -20.37 19.04
C GLN A 299 -3.27 -19.88 20.11
N ALA A 300 -3.10 -18.64 20.60
CA ALA A 300 -4.01 -18.06 21.59
C ALA A 300 -5.46 -17.99 21.09
N GLN A 301 -5.69 -17.58 19.83
CA GLN A 301 -7.05 -17.50 19.29
C GLN A 301 -7.68 -18.87 19.02
N GLU A 302 -6.88 -19.91 18.72
CA GLU A 302 -7.39 -21.27 18.49
C GLU A 302 -7.90 -21.90 19.80
N HIS A 303 -7.22 -21.63 20.92
CA HIS A 303 -7.55 -22.22 22.22
C HIS A 303 -8.46 -21.34 23.09
N PHE A 304 -8.30 -20.02 23.02
CA PHE A 304 -8.97 -19.04 23.90
C PHE A 304 -9.78 -17.99 23.13
N GLY A 305 -10.04 -18.22 21.84
CA GLY A 305 -10.84 -17.34 21.00
C GLY A 305 -12.33 -17.33 21.35
N LYS A 306 -13.14 -16.69 20.51
CA LYS A 306 -14.60 -16.72 20.68
C LYS A 306 -15.14 -18.13 20.48
N GLU A 307 -16.17 -18.48 21.26
CA GLU A 307 -16.88 -19.76 21.19
C GLU A 307 -16.05 -20.97 21.69
N THR A 308 -14.89 -20.75 22.36
CA THR A 308 -14.15 -21.83 23.02
C THR A 308 -14.61 -22.03 24.47
N SER A 309 -14.60 -23.28 24.93
CA SER A 309 -14.94 -23.66 26.31
C SER A 309 -13.69 -23.74 27.18
N GLY A 310 -13.27 -22.61 27.74
CA GLY A 310 -12.12 -22.54 28.64
C GLY A 310 -12.27 -21.42 29.69
N ASP A 311 -11.56 -21.59 30.82
CA ASP A 311 -11.58 -20.65 31.96
C ASP A 311 -11.04 -19.26 31.60
N PHE A 312 -10.17 -19.19 30.58
CA PHE A 312 -9.65 -17.94 30.03
C PHE A 312 -10.23 -17.65 28.64
N GLN A 313 -10.64 -16.40 28.44
CA GLN A 313 -11.23 -15.91 27.20
C GLN A 313 -10.46 -14.68 26.71
N LEU A 314 -9.92 -14.75 25.50
CA LEU A 314 -9.04 -13.72 24.95
C LEU A 314 -9.81 -12.42 24.63
N PHE A 315 -11.00 -12.57 24.04
CA PHE A 315 -11.88 -11.47 23.62
C PHE A 315 -13.05 -11.24 24.59
N SER A 316 -12.83 -11.44 25.88
CA SER A 316 -13.78 -11.09 26.94
C SER A 316 -13.06 -10.46 28.13
N SER A 317 -13.71 -9.51 28.78
CA SER A 317 -13.12 -8.71 29.85
C SER A 317 -14.04 -8.69 31.08
N PRO A 318 -13.98 -9.67 32.00
CA PRO A 318 -14.89 -9.72 33.14
C PRO A 318 -14.70 -8.58 34.14
N HIS A 319 -13.50 -7.98 34.19
CA HIS A 319 -13.13 -6.93 35.13
C HIS A 319 -12.96 -5.56 34.46
N GLY A 320 -13.62 -5.32 33.33
CA GLY A 320 -13.49 -4.08 32.56
C GLY A 320 -14.17 -4.21 31.20
N LYS A 321 -13.63 -3.48 30.21
CA LYS A 321 -13.97 -3.64 28.79
C LYS A 321 -12.71 -3.52 27.96
N ASP A 322 -12.65 -4.28 26.87
CA ASP A 322 -11.59 -4.20 25.86
C ASP A 322 -10.17 -4.30 26.47
N LEU A 323 -9.98 -5.17 27.47
CA LEU A 323 -8.68 -5.38 28.13
C LEU A 323 -7.76 -6.20 27.21
N LEU A 324 -6.58 -5.67 26.87
CA LEU A 324 -5.60 -6.19 25.89
C LEU A 324 -6.06 -6.16 24.42
N PHE A 325 -7.28 -6.62 24.17
CA PHE A 325 -7.92 -6.71 22.86
C PHE A 325 -9.38 -6.29 22.99
N LYS A 326 -9.99 -5.89 21.87
CA LYS A 326 -11.43 -5.57 21.87
C LYS A 326 -12.26 -6.81 22.18
N ASP A 327 -13.25 -6.69 23.06
CA ASP A 327 -14.19 -7.77 23.38
C ASP A 327 -15.06 -8.12 22.15
N SER A 328 -15.22 -7.16 21.24
CA SER A 328 -15.93 -7.32 19.97
C SER A 328 -15.10 -8.01 18.87
N ALA A 329 -13.79 -8.17 19.04
CA ALA A 329 -12.95 -8.90 18.07
C ALA A 329 -13.35 -10.38 18.04
N HIS A 330 -13.14 -11.02 16.89
CA HIS A 330 -13.39 -12.45 16.68
C HIS A 330 -12.11 -13.25 16.46
N GLY A 331 -10.99 -12.57 16.28
CA GLY A 331 -9.68 -13.16 16.12
C GLY A 331 -8.72 -12.17 15.47
N PHE A 332 -7.63 -12.72 14.96
CA PHE A 332 -6.54 -11.98 14.36
C PHE A 332 -6.25 -12.41 12.92
N LEU A 333 -5.64 -11.50 12.16
CA LEU A 333 -5.02 -11.78 10.87
C LEU A 333 -3.60 -11.22 10.86
N LYS A 334 -2.64 -12.02 10.35
CA LYS A 334 -1.27 -11.55 10.14
C LYS A 334 -1.26 -10.46 9.08
N ILE A 335 -0.62 -9.33 9.40
CA ILE A 335 -0.45 -8.23 8.45
C ILE A 335 0.70 -8.60 7.49
N PRO A 336 0.54 -8.45 6.16
CA PRO A 336 1.61 -8.72 5.20
C PRO A 336 2.88 -7.91 5.52
N PRO A 337 4.09 -8.49 5.41
CA PRO A 337 5.33 -7.81 5.82
C PRO A 337 5.61 -6.46 5.13
N LYS A 338 5.14 -6.29 3.89
CA LYS A 338 5.28 -5.03 3.14
C LYS A 338 4.28 -3.94 3.55
N MET A 339 3.26 -4.26 4.35
CA MET A 339 2.26 -3.31 4.80
C MET A 339 2.76 -2.60 6.06
N ASP A 340 3.34 -1.42 5.87
CA ASP A 340 3.73 -0.55 6.97
C ASP A 340 2.53 0.22 7.57
N THR A 341 2.81 1.06 8.57
CA THR A 341 1.81 1.91 9.21
C THR A 341 1.01 2.75 8.21
N TRP A 342 1.66 3.32 7.20
CA TRP A 342 1.02 4.24 6.26
C TRP A 342 0.08 3.49 5.30
N LEU A 343 0.47 2.30 4.84
CA LEU A 343 -0.38 1.43 4.03
C LEU A 343 -1.54 0.85 4.85
N TYR A 344 -1.29 0.45 6.09
CA TYR A 344 -2.32 -0.10 6.98
C TYR A 344 -3.42 0.93 7.29
N LEU A 345 -3.02 2.16 7.60
CA LEU A 345 -3.94 3.26 7.88
C LEU A 345 -4.65 3.76 6.63
N GLY A 346 -3.97 3.71 5.49
CA GLY A 346 -4.49 4.22 4.23
C GLY A 346 -4.37 5.74 4.10
N TYR A 347 -4.23 6.19 2.86
CA TYR A 347 -3.96 7.58 2.52
C TYR A 347 -4.98 8.58 3.08
N GLU A 348 -6.26 8.23 3.04
CA GLU A 348 -7.36 9.10 3.47
C GLU A 348 -7.30 9.38 4.96
N TYR A 349 -7.10 8.34 5.77
CA TYR A 349 -6.99 8.44 7.22
C TYR A 349 -5.73 9.23 7.63
N VAL A 350 -4.59 8.86 7.04
CA VAL A 350 -3.29 9.52 7.28
C VAL A 350 -3.37 11.00 6.95
N THR A 351 -3.98 11.35 5.81
CA THR A 351 -4.21 12.74 5.44
C THR A 351 -5.05 13.48 6.47
N ALA A 352 -6.19 12.90 6.85
CA ALA A 352 -7.13 13.55 7.75
C ALA A 352 -6.44 13.87 9.09
N ILE A 353 -5.64 12.94 9.63
CA ILE A 353 -4.86 13.18 10.84
C ILE A 353 -3.78 14.25 10.63
N ARG A 354 -3.03 14.22 9.52
CA ARG A 354 -2.00 15.23 9.23
C ARG A 354 -2.58 16.65 9.17
N ASN A 355 -3.75 16.83 8.55
CA ASN A 355 -4.40 18.13 8.48
C ASN A 355 -4.71 18.72 9.88
N LEU A 356 -4.98 17.85 10.86
CA LEU A 356 -5.32 18.24 12.22
C LEU A 356 -4.09 18.59 13.09
N ARG A 357 -2.86 18.30 12.63
CA ARG A 357 -1.63 18.52 13.39
C ARG A 357 -0.78 19.61 12.76
N GLU A 358 -0.64 20.73 13.46
CA GLU A 358 0.10 21.90 13.00
C GLU A 358 1.52 21.57 12.51
N GLU A 359 2.25 20.72 13.26
CA GLU A 359 3.63 20.33 12.96
C GLU A 359 3.82 19.57 11.63
N ILE A 360 2.79 18.84 11.17
CA ILE A 360 2.87 17.93 10.00
C ILE A 360 1.81 18.31 8.94
N ARG A 361 1.14 19.44 9.13
CA ARG A 361 0.10 19.92 8.22
C ARG A 361 0.73 20.37 6.90
N PRO A 362 0.19 19.96 5.75
CA PRO A 362 0.62 20.50 4.46
C PRO A 362 0.41 22.02 4.42
N ALA A 363 1.35 22.78 3.85
CA ALA A 363 1.23 24.24 3.74
C ALA A 363 0.15 24.70 2.72
N ILE A 364 -0.28 23.81 1.82
CA ILE A 364 -1.17 24.12 0.68
C ILE A 364 -2.32 23.08 0.65
N PRO A 365 -3.56 23.48 0.31
CA PRO A 365 -4.66 22.56 0.06
C PRO A 365 -4.34 21.54 -1.04
N LYS A 366 -4.89 20.33 -0.92
CA LYS A 366 -4.66 19.23 -1.88
C LYS A 366 -5.09 19.52 -3.31
N ASP A 367 -6.06 20.40 -3.47
CA ASP A 367 -6.76 20.66 -4.73
C ASP A 367 -6.01 21.64 -5.64
N GLU A 368 -4.94 22.28 -5.16
CA GLU A 368 -4.10 23.12 -6.01
C GLU A 368 -3.11 22.25 -6.80
N CYS A 369 -3.43 22.02 -8.08
CA CYS A 369 -2.58 21.29 -9.02
C CYS A 369 -1.37 22.15 -9.46
N LYS A 370 -0.42 22.35 -8.54
CA LYS A 370 0.81 23.10 -8.83
C LYS A 370 1.95 22.21 -9.30
N LYS A 371 2.04 20.99 -8.76
CA LYS A 371 3.16 20.10 -9.00
C LYS A 371 2.71 18.65 -9.06
N VAL A 372 3.49 17.83 -9.79
CA VAL A 372 3.35 16.37 -9.84
C VAL A 372 4.67 15.74 -9.43
N LYS A 373 4.65 14.91 -8.39
CA LYS A 373 5.79 14.09 -7.99
C LYS A 373 5.86 12.81 -8.82
N TRP A 374 6.80 12.73 -9.75
CA TRP A 374 7.06 11.55 -10.55
C TRP A 374 7.95 10.55 -9.80
N CYS A 375 7.56 9.26 -9.78
CA CYS A 375 8.37 8.22 -9.16
C CYS A 375 9.28 7.53 -10.19
N ALA A 376 10.59 7.71 -10.04
CA ALA A 376 11.62 7.12 -10.87
C ALA A 376 12.20 5.83 -10.26
N ILE A 377 12.49 4.83 -11.09
CA ILE A 377 13.05 3.55 -10.66
C ILE A 377 14.57 3.52 -10.89
N GLY A 378 15.32 3.50 -9.79
CA GLY A 378 16.78 3.48 -9.81
C GLY A 378 17.43 4.78 -10.32
N HIS A 379 18.77 4.78 -10.36
CA HIS A 379 19.55 6.00 -10.60
C HIS A 379 19.38 6.58 -12.02
N HIS A 380 19.28 5.73 -13.05
CA HIS A 380 19.18 6.20 -14.44
C HIS A 380 17.87 6.94 -14.72
N GLU A 381 16.73 6.41 -14.26
CA GLU A 381 15.45 7.11 -14.38
C GLU A 381 15.42 8.36 -13.50
N ARG A 382 16.06 8.31 -12.32
CA ARG A 382 16.17 9.47 -11.44
C ARG A 382 16.89 10.63 -12.14
N GLY A 383 18.03 10.38 -12.77
CA GLY A 383 18.78 11.41 -13.50
C GLY A 383 17.95 12.04 -14.62
N LYS A 384 17.19 11.23 -15.38
CA LYS A 384 16.28 11.74 -16.41
C LYS A 384 15.13 12.56 -15.84
N CYS A 385 14.57 12.12 -14.72
CA CYS A 385 13.51 12.84 -14.03
C CYS A 385 14.03 14.20 -13.53
N ASP A 386 15.23 14.25 -12.95
CA ASP A 386 15.80 15.51 -12.44
C ASP A 386 16.02 16.52 -13.57
N GLU A 387 16.44 16.06 -14.76
CA GLU A 387 16.53 16.92 -15.96
C GLU A 387 15.14 17.43 -16.40
N TRP A 388 14.12 16.56 -16.41
CA TRP A 388 12.74 16.96 -16.68
C TRP A 388 12.21 17.96 -15.65
N SER A 389 12.54 17.77 -14.37
CA SER A 389 12.15 18.68 -13.28
C SER A 389 12.67 20.10 -13.53
N VAL A 390 13.94 20.25 -13.93
CA VAL A 390 14.54 21.54 -14.28
C VAL A 390 13.83 22.17 -15.49
N ASN A 391 13.60 21.40 -16.54
CA ASN A 391 12.97 21.90 -17.77
C ASN A 391 11.48 22.23 -17.60
N SER A 392 10.82 21.60 -16.63
CA SER A 392 9.43 21.88 -16.27
C SER A 392 9.25 23.11 -15.35
N GLU A 393 10.34 23.82 -15.03
CA GLU A 393 10.36 24.92 -14.06
C GLU A 393 9.84 24.50 -12.66
N GLY A 394 10.08 23.24 -12.28
CA GLY A 394 9.65 22.69 -10.99
C GLY A 394 8.18 22.28 -10.91
N ASN A 395 7.46 22.26 -12.04
CA ASN A 395 6.11 21.68 -12.13
C ASN A 395 6.14 20.14 -11.98
N ILE A 396 7.25 19.51 -12.34
CA ILE A 396 7.55 18.11 -12.05
C ILE A 396 8.59 18.04 -10.95
N GLU A 397 8.31 17.26 -9.91
CA GLU A 397 9.26 16.91 -8.85
C GLU A 397 9.58 15.42 -8.94
N CYS A 398 10.76 15.02 -8.48
CA CYS A 398 11.19 13.63 -8.59
C CYS A 398 11.26 12.97 -7.22
N GLU A 399 10.68 11.80 -7.14
CA GLU A 399 10.86 10.80 -6.09
C GLU A 399 11.53 9.58 -6.70
N SER A 400 12.21 8.76 -5.90
CA SER A 400 12.82 7.53 -6.38
C SER A 400 12.58 6.33 -5.47
N ALA A 401 12.60 5.16 -6.07
CA ALA A 401 12.61 3.87 -5.38
C ALA A 401 13.49 2.86 -6.15
N GLU A 402 13.82 1.74 -5.51
CA GLU A 402 14.69 0.72 -6.11
C GLU A 402 13.93 -0.23 -7.05
N ASN A 403 12.61 -0.31 -6.96
CA ASN A 403 11.77 -1.17 -7.79
C ASN A 403 10.36 -0.59 -7.97
N THR A 404 9.60 -1.20 -8.89
CA THR A 404 8.26 -0.74 -9.27
C THR A 404 7.24 -0.81 -8.13
N GLU A 405 7.25 -1.88 -7.33
CA GLU A 405 6.31 -2.03 -6.21
C GLU A 405 6.50 -0.95 -5.14
N ASP A 406 7.75 -0.60 -4.84
CA ASP A 406 8.06 0.46 -3.89
C ASP A 406 7.59 1.83 -4.41
N CYS A 407 7.72 2.10 -5.71
CA CYS A 407 7.14 3.31 -6.30
C CYS A 407 5.60 3.30 -6.24
N ILE A 408 4.94 2.17 -6.51
CA ILE A 408 3.48 2.04 -6.34
C ILE A 408 3.11 2.32 -4.87
N ALA A 409 3.84 1.77 -3.91
CA ALA A 409 3.63 2.03 -2.49
C ALA A 409 3.80 3.52 -2.14
N LYS A 410 4.83 4.19 -2.66
CA LYS A 410 5.01 5.64 -2.51
C LYS A 410 3.84 6.44 -3.06
N ILE A 411 3.30 6.05 -4.23
CA ILE A 411 2.12 6.70 -4.80
C ILE A 411 0.89 6.45 -3.93
N VAL A 412 0.66 5.23 -3.45
CA VAL A 412 -0.46 4.92 -2.56
C VAL A 412 -0.38 5.72 -1.25
N LYS A 413 0.82 5.90 -0.70
CA LYS A 413 1.06 6.67 0.54
C LYS A 413 1.00 8.19 0.36
N GLY A 414 1.07 8.69 -0.88
CA GLY A 414 1.15 10.12 -1.17
C GLY A 414 2.55 10.73 -1.04
N GLU A 415 3.58 9.90 -1.06
CA GLU A 415 4.99 10.34 -1.14
C GLU A 415 5.35 10.71 -2.59
N ALA A 416 4.81 9.99 -3.57
CA ALA A 416 4.83 10.32 -4.99
C ALA A 416 3.39 10.46 -5.54
N ASP A 417 3.22 10.93 -6.77
CA ASP A 417 1.91 11.17 -7.38
C ASP A 417 1.63 10.33 -8.63
N ALA A 418 2.65 10.06 -9.45
CA ALA A 418 2.46 9.32 -10.71
C ALA A 418 3.72 8.59 -11.17
N MET A 419 3.51 7.57 -12.01
CA MET A 419 4.54 6.90 -12.80
C MET A 419 3.88 6.18 -13.99
N SER A 420 4.64 5.87 -15.04
CA SER A 420 4.20 4.97 -16.11
C SER A 420 4.46 3.51 -15.71
N LEU A 421 3.51 2.62 -15.99
CA LEU A 421 3.57 1.20 -15.63
C LEU A 421 3.23 0.30 -16.81
N ASP A 422 3.90 -0.85 -16.85
CA ASP A 422 3.48 -1.98 -17.68
C ASP A 422 2.12 -2.53 -17.20
N GLY A 423 1.31 -3.07 -18.12
CA GLY A 423 -0.03 -3.59 -17.83
C GLY A 423 -0.13 -4.57 -16.65
N GLY A 424 0.91 -5.35 -16.37
CA GLY A 424 0.96 -6.22 -15.19
C GLY A 424 1.07 -5.45 -13.87
N PHE A 425 1.86 -4.37 -13.85
CA PHE A 425 1.92 -3.47 -12.70
C PHE A 425 0.72 -2.52 -12.63
N ILE A 426 0.06 -2.19 -13.74
CA ILE A 426 -1.24 -1.50 -13.70
C ILE A 426 -2.28 -2.36 -12.97
N TYR A 427 -2.28 -3.69 -13.16
CA TYR A 427 -3.14 -4.59 -12.40
C TYR A 427 -2.86 -4.52 -10.89
N ILE A 428 -1.58 -4.58 -10.48
CA ILE A 428 -1.17 -4.46 -9.08
C ILE A 428 -1.58 -3.09 -8.51
N ALA A 429 -1.24 -2.01 -9.21
CA ALA A 429 -1.61 -0.64 -8.86
C ALA A 429 -3.13 -0.45 -8.71
N GLY A 430 -3.91 -1.05 -9.62
CA GLY A 430 -5.37 -1.04 -9.56
C GLY A 430 -5.92 -1.79 -8.34
N LYS A 431 -5.32 -2.93 -7.96
CA LYS A 431 -5.66 -3.62 -6.71
C LYS A 431 -5.30 -2.81 -5.46
N CYS A 432 -4.30 -1.92 -5.56
CA CYS A 432 -3.95 -0.96 -4.52
C CYS A 432 -4.79 0.33 -4.55
N GLY A 433 -5.77 0.46 -5.44
CA GLY A 433 -6.67 1.62 -5.53
C GLY A 433 -6.18 2.78 -6.38
N LEU A 434 -5.08 2.61 -7.13
CA LEU A 434 -4.65 3.59 -8.13
C LEU A 434 -5.50 3.45 -9.41
N VAL A 435 -5.59 4.53 -10.17
CA VAL A 435 -6.36 4.59 -11.42
C VAL A 435 -5.46 4.96 -12.59
N PRO A 436 -5.68 4.38 -13.78
CA PRO A 436 -5.00 4.82 -14.99
C PRO A 436 -5.46 6.24 -15.38
N VAL A 437 -4.52 7.06 -15.84
CA VAL A 437 -4.73 8.49 -16.15
C VAL A 437 -4.57 8.77 -17.64
N LEU A 438 -3.46 8.30 -18.22
CA LEU A 438 -3.06 8.42 -19.63
C LEU A 438 -2.38 7.11 -20.06
N ALA A 439 -2.45 6.77 -21.35
CA ALA A 439 -1.76 5.62 -21.93
C ALA A 439 -0.61 6.09 -22.85
N GLU A 440 0.46 5.31 -22.90
CA GLU A 440 1.50 5.50 -23.90
C GLU A 440 0.97 5.05 -25.27
N ASN A 441 1.23 5.84 -26.31
CA ASN A 441 0.86 5.51 -27.70
C ASN A 441 2.15 5.32 -28.52
N TYR A 442 2.27 4.21 -29.24
CA TYR A 442 3.50 3.80 -29.91
C TYR A 442 3.43 3.84 -31.44
N GLU A 443 2.26 3.60 -32.04
CA GLU A 443 2.05 3.48 -33.48
C GLU A 443 0.74 4.18 -33.86
N THR A 444 0.82 5.49 -34.07
CA THR A 444 -0.24 6.27 -34.72
C THR A 444 0.14 6.54 -36.17
N ASP A 445 -0.75 6.20 -37.10
CA ASP A 445 -0.56 6.49 -38.52
C ASP A 445 -0.31 7.99 -38.72
N HIS A 446 0.67 8.33 -39.56
CA HIS A 446 1.02 9.72 -39.88
C HIS A 446 -0.19 10.46 -40.47
N GLY A 447 -0.95 11.17 -39.62
CA GLY A 447 -2.12 11.95 -40.01
C GLY A 447 -3.29 11.99 -39.02
N SER A 448 -3.32 11.14 -37.97
CA SER A 448 -4.33 11.22 -36.91
C SER A 448 -3.84 12.02 -35.69
N GLU A 449 -4.75 12.69 -34.99
CA GLU A 449 -4.45 13.33 -33.70
C GLU A 449 -4.11 12.23 -32.68
N CYS A 450 -2.82 12.07 -32.36
CA CYS A 450 -2.34 11.00 -31.49
C CYS A 450 -3.02 11.01 -30.11
N GLU A 451 -3.32 12.19 -29.56
CA GLU A 451 -3.92 12.35 -28.23
C GLU A 451 -5.30 11.69 -28.12
N GLU A 452 -6.06 11.68 -29.22
CA GLU A 452 -7.42 11.12 -29.25
C GLU A 452 -7.49 9.73 -29.89
N THR A 453 -6.36 9.20 -30.39
CA THR A 453 -6.34 7.92 -31.10
C THR A 453 -6.18 6.76 -30.11
N PRO A 454 -7.20 5.91 -29.89
CA PRO A 454 -7.06 4.74 -29.05
C PRO A 454 -6.28 3.63 -29.78
N GLU A 455 -5.14 3.23 -29.22
CA GLU A 455 -4.41 2.07 -29.70
C GLU A 455 -4.98 0.76 -29.17
N LYS A 456 -4.87 -0.30 -29.99
CA LYS A 456 -5.30 -1.65 -29.59
C LYS A 456 -4.37 -2.31 -28.57
N GLY A 457 -3.16 -1.79 -28.37
CA GLY A 457 -2.10 -2.46 -27.62
C GLY A 457 -1.01 -3.06 -28.50
N TYR A 458 0.17 -3.29 -27.93
CA TYR A 458 1.33 -3.91 -28.58
C TYR A 458 1.25 -5.44 -28.62
N LEU A 459 2.15 -6.10 -29.35
CA LEU A 459 2.18 -7.55 -29.49
C LEU A 459 3.28 -8.17 -28.62
N ALA A 460 2.91 -9.10 -27.73
CA ALA A 460 3.87 -9.88 -26.98
C ALA A 460 4.34 -11.07 -27.81
N VAL A 461 5.66 -11.22 -27.95
CA VAL A 461 6.29 -12.21 -28.83
C VAL A 461 7.37 -13.01 -28.11
N ALA A 462 7.62 -14.22 -28.60
CA ALA A 462 8.76 -15.04 -28.22
C ALA A 462 9.79 -15.01 -29.35
N VAL A 463 10.94 -14.39 -29.12
CA VAL A 463 12.01 -14.22 -30.10
C VAL A 463 13.08 -15.28 -29.87
N VAL A 464 13.57 -15.86 -30.96
CA VAL A 464 14.70 -16.81 -30.99
C VAL A 464 15.69 -16.41 -32.07
N LYS A 465 16.92 -16.90 -31.99
CA LYS A 465 17.91 -16.74 -33.06
C LYS A 465 17.51 -17.58 -34.29
N SER A 466 17.66 -17.03 -35.49
CA SER A 466 17.44 -17.74 -36.76
C SER A 466 18.36 -18.96 -36.91
N SER A 467 19.54 -18.91 -36.29
CA SER A 467 20.50 -20.02 -36.25
C SER A 467 20.08 -21.16 -35.32
N SER A 468 19.05 -20.98 -34.48
CA SER A 468 18.57 -22.03 -33.58
C SER A 468 17.91 -23.16 -34.37
N GLY A 469 18.19 -24.41 -33.96
CA GLY A 469 17.70 -25.62 -34.63
C GLY A 469 16.20 -25.63 -34.89
N ALA A 470 15.78 -26.35 -35.94
CA ALA A 470 14.37 -26.50 -36.31
C ALA A 470 13.52 -27.14 -35.21
N ASP A 471 14.16 -27.86 -34.28
CA ASP A 471 13.57 -28.47 -33.10
C ASP A 471 13.15 -27.46 -32.03
N LEU A 472 13.70 -26.23 -32.00
CA LEU A 472 13.29 -25.19 -31.06
C LEU A 472 11.97 -24.54 -31.52
N THR A 473 10.87 -24.90 -30.86
CA THR A 473 9.51 -24.42 -31.15
C THR A 473 8.83 -24.02 -29.85
N TRP A 474 7.63 -23.41 -29.94
CA TRP A 474 6.82 -23.13 -28.74
C TRP A 474 6.53 -24.37 -27.88
N ASN A 475 6.52 -25.56 -28.48
CA ASN A 475 6.19 -26.81 -27.78
C ASN A 475 7.42 -27.53 -27.21
N SER A 476 8.63 -27.07 -27.51
CA SER A 476 9.90 -27.68 -27.07
C SER A 476 10.76 -26.71 -26.25
N LEU A 477 10.11 -25.76 -25.56
CA LEU A 477 10.75 -24.79 -24.68
C LEU A 477 11.25 -25.37 -23.36
N GLU A 478 10.78 -26.57 -22.98
CA GLU A 478 11.21 -27.23 -21.75
C GLU A 478 12.71 -27.53 -21.78
N GLY A 479 13.40 -27.22 -20.69
CA GLY A 479 14.85 -27.36 -20.55
C GLY A 479 15.68 -26.32 -21.34
N LYS A 480 15.06 -25.38 -22.05
CA LYS A 480 15.77 -24.29 -22.74
C LYS A 480 16.12 -23.14 -21.80
N LYS A 481 16.99 -22.24 -22.27
CA LYS A 481 17.39 -21.02 -21.57
C LYS A 481 16.50 -19.84 -21.91
N SER A 482 15.88 -19.21 -20.92
CA SER A 482 14.91 -18.14 -21.14
C SER A 482 15.35 -16.75 -20.66
N CYS A 483 14.94 -15.73 -21.40
CA CYS A 483 15.20 -14.32 -21.09
C CYS A 483 13.87 -13.56 -20.97
N HIS A 484 13.69 -12.87 -19.84
CA HIS A 484 12.44 -12.20 -19.49
C HIS A 484 12.70 -10.73 -19.14
N THR A 485 11.76 -9.85 -19.46
CA THR A 485 11.91 -8.43 -19.14
C THR A 485 12.00 -8.15 -17.64
N ALA A 486 11.15 -8.82 -16.86
CA ALA A 486 11.10 -8.89 -15.40
C ALA A 486 9.87 -9.73 -15.02
N VAL A 487 9.84 -10.22 -13.78
CA VAL A 487 8.66 -10.83 -13.17
C VAL A 487 7.49 -9.83 -13.16
N ASP A 488 6.26 -10.34 -13.30
CA ASP A 488 4.99 -9.61 -13.31
C ASP A 488 4.76 -8.63 -14.48
N ARG A 489 5.70 -8.50 -15.42
CA ARG A 489 5.50 -7.74 -16.66
C ARG A 489 4.71 -8.52 -17.70
N THR A 490 3.96 -7.81 -18.54
CA THR A 490 2.98 -8.38 -19.46
C THR A 490 3.60 -9.32 -20.49
N ALA A 491 4.50 -8.82 -21.34
CA ALA A 491 5.12 -9.64 -22.39
C ALA A 491 6.22 -10.56 -21.86
N GLY A 492 7.00 -10.12 -20.87
CA GLY A 492 8.11 -10.90 -20.33
C GLY A 492 7.71 -12.01 -19.37
N TRP A 493 6.53 -11.94 -18.74
CA TRP A 493 6.14 -12.87 -17.69
C TRP A 493 4.68 -13.31 -17.80
N ASN A 494 3.71 -12.41 -17.63
CA ASN A 494 2.30 -12.79 -17.45
C ASN A 494 1.74 -13.58 -18.64
N ILE A 495 2.01 -13.13 -19.87
CA ILE A 495 1.57 -13.82 -21.08
C ILE A 495 2.30 -15.16 -21.27
N PRO A 496 3.65 -15.21 -21.37
CA PRO A 496 4.31 -16.48 -21.64
C PRO A 496 4.13 -17.48 -20.50
N MET A 497 4.27 -17.05 -19.23
CA MET A 497 4.13 -17.95 -18.08
C MET A 497 2.67 -18.36 -17.85
N GLY A 498 1.70 -17.48 -18.15
CA GLY A 498 0.28 -17.85 -18.12
C GLY A 498 -0.07 -18.91 -19.17
N LEU A 499 0.50 -18.81 -20.38
CA LEU A 499 0.35 -19.83 -21.42
C LEU A 499 1.03 -21.16 -21.03
N LEU A 500 2.21 -21.12 -20.42
CA LEU A 500 2.90 -22.31 -19.92
C LEU A 500 2.17 -22.95 -18.74
N TYR A 501 1.69 -22.16 -17.78
CA TYR A 501 0.89 -22.63 -16.65
C TYR A 501 -0.35 -23.41 -17.12
N ASN A 502 -0.99 -22.95 -18.20
CA ASN A 502 -2.12 -23.67 -18.79
C ASN A 502 -1.76 -25.06 -19.32
N LYS A 503 -0.49 -25.33 -19.63
CA LYS A 503 0.03 -26.63 -20.03
C LYS A 503 0.53 -27.46 -18.84
N ILE A 504 1.39 -26.88 -18.00
CA ILE A 504 2.11 -27.60 -16.93
C ILE A 504 1.33 -27.68 -15.60
N LYS A 505 0.37 -26.78 -15.37
CA LYS A 505 -0.53 -26.74 -14.19
C LYS A 505 0.18 -26.62 -12.82
N HIS A 506 1.38 -26.07 -12.79
CA HIS A 506 2.11 -25.72 -11.55
C HIS A 506 2.87 -24.39 -11.71
N CYS A 507 3.25 -23.78 -10.58
CA CYS A 507 3.96 -22.48 -10.55
C CYS A 507 5.49 -22.61 -10.49
N GLU A 508 6.03 -23.84 -10.48
CA GLU A 508 7.48 -24.11 -10.49
C GLU A 508 8.10 -23.86 -11.89
N PHE A 509 8.02 -22.62 -12.39
CA PHE A 509 8.54 -22.24 -13.71
C PHE A 509 10.07 -22.39 -13.83
N ASP A 510 10.76 -22.35 -12.70
CA ASP A 510 12.20 -22.59 -12.59
C ASP A 510 12.60 -24.06 -12.77
N LYS A 511 11.64 -24.98 -12.76
CA LYS A 511 11.83 -26.37 -13.18
C LYS A 511 11.54 -26.60 -14.66
N PHE A 512 10.82 -25.68 -15.31
CA PHE A 512 10.46 -25.79 -16.72
C PHE A 512 11.62 -25.35 -17.63
N PHE A 513 12.24 -24.20 -17.33
CA PHE A 513 13.46 -23.76 -18.01
C PHE A 513 14.70 -24.25 -17.26
N SER A 514 15.79 -24.56 -17.97
CA SER A 514 17.01 -25.05 -17.33
C SER A 514 17.74 -23.95 -16.57
N GLU A 515 17.88 -22.77 -17.19
CA GLU A 515 18.44 -21.56 -16.64
C GLU A 515 17.72 -20.35 -17.26
N GLY A 516 17.69 -19.22 -16.59
CA GLY A 516 17.11 -18.02 -17.16
C GLY A 516 17.65 -16.72 -16.58
N CYS A 517 17.21 -15.61 -17.16
CA CYS A 517 17.22 -14.32 -16.49
C CYS A 517 15.81 -13.73 -16.44
N ALA A 518 15.22 -13.75 -15.25
CA ALA A 518 13.93 -13.15 -14.90
C ALA A 518 14.11 -12.20 -13.72
N PRO A 519 14.48 -10.93 -13.98
CA PRO A 519 14.70 -9.93 -12.93
C PRO A 519 13.50 -9.81 -11.98
N GLY A 520 13.76 -9.80 -10.68
CA GLY A 520 12.74 -9.82 -9.62
C GLY A 520 12.34 -11.22 -9.13
N TYR A 521 12.84 -12.30 -9.75
CA TYR A 521 12.63 -13.65 -9.24
C TYR A 521 13.55 -13.95 -8.04
N ARG A 522 13.40 -15.13 -7.42
CA ARG A 522 14.23 -15.54 -6.28
C ARG A 522 15.69 -15.67 -6.71
N ARG A 523 16.61 -14.93 -6.06
CA ARG A 523 18.04 -14.90 -6.39
C ARG A 523 18.72 -16.28 -6.43
N ASN A 524 18.25 -17.25 -5.64
CA ASN A 524 18.80 -18.60 -5.58
C ASN A 524 18.19 -19.59 -6.60
N SER A 525 17.29 -19.12 -7.47
CA SER A 525 16.63 -19.94 -8.48
C SER A 525 17.39 -19.97 -9.81
N SER A 526 17.18 -21.02 -10.61
CA SER A 526 17.71 -21.16 -11.97
C SER A 526 17.31 -19.99 -12.89
N LEU A 527 16.16 -19.36 -12.64
CA LEU A 527 15.68 -18.20 -13.40
C LEU A 527 16.47 -16.91 -13.16
N CYS A 528 17.43 -16.89 -12.24
CA CYS A 528 18.38 -15.79 -12.08
C CYS A 528 19.81 -16.15 -12.54
N SER A 529 20.06 -17.39 -12.98
CA SER A 529 21.41 -17.89 -13.28
C SER A 529 22.09 -17.21 -14.48
N LEU A 530 21.32 -16.71 -15.44
CA LEU A 530 21.87 -16.03 -16.62
C LEU A 530 22.09 -14.54 -16.41
N CYS A 531 21.42 -13.93 -15.43
CA CYS A 531 21.48 -12.50 -15.13
C CYS A 531 22.92 -12.06 -14.84
N ILE A 532 23.26 -10.81 -15.21
CA ILE A 532 24.65 -10.33 -15.22
C ILE A 532 24.90 -9.10 -14.36
N GLY A 533 23.87 -8.61 -13.68
CA GLY A 533 23.95 -7.45 -12.80
C GLY A 533 24.51 -6.22 -13.48
N SER A 534 25.12 -5.35 -12.68
CA SER A 534 25.70 -4.09 -13.13
C SER A 534 27.13 -4.26 -13.60
N ALA A 535 27.54 -3.45 -14.58
CA ALA A 535 28.94 -3.35 -14.99
C ALA A 535 29.82 -2.63 -13.94
N THR A 536 29.22 -1.80 -13.09
CA THR A 536 29.93 -0.91 -12.16
C THR A 536 29.83 -1.34 -10.70
N ALA A 537 28.88 -2.21 -10.36
CA ALA A 537 28.65 -2.66 -8.98
C ALA A 537 28.33 -4.16 -8.92
N PRO A 538 29.08 -4.96 -8.12
CA PRO A 538 28.79 -6.38 -7.94
C PRO A 538 27.53 -6.59 -7.09
N GLY A 539 26.92 -7.78 -7.18
CA GLY A 539 25.79 -8.18 -6.33
C GLY A 539 24.42 -7.66 -6.77
N ARG A 540 24.35 -7.07 -7.98
CA ARG A 540 23.15 -6.47 -8.59
C ARG A 540 22.42 -7.43 -9.54
N GLU A 541 22.82 -8.70 -9.57
CA GLU A 541 22.23 -9.72 -10.44
C GLU A 541 20.76 -9.94 -10.09
N CYS A 542 19.92 -10.01 -11.14
CA CYS A 542 18.50 -10.30 -11.05
C CYS A 542 17.67 -9.22 -10.31
N GLU A 543 18.20 -8.02 -10.10
CA GLU A 543 17.43 -6.89 -9.57
C GLU A 543 16.41 -6.39 -10.61
N PRO A 544 15.14 -6.13 -10.24
CA PRO A 544 14.09 -5.68 -11.17
C PRO A 544 14.18 -4.18 -11.48
N ASN A 545 15.38 -3.70 -11.81
CA ASN A 545 15.67 -2.31 -12.17
C ASN A 545 16.85 -2.23 -13.15
N ASN A 546 17.20 -1.01 -13.56
CA ASN A 546 18.24 -0.74 -14.56
C ASN A 546 19.68 -1.04 -14.10
N HIS A 547 19.92 -1.50 -12.87
CA HIS A 547 21.24 -2.05 -12.49
C HIS A 547 21.49 -3.40 -13.17
N GLU A 548 20.47 -4.20 -13.42
CA GLU A 548 20.60 -5.46 -14.15
C GLU A 548 20.61 -5.18 -15.66
N ARG A 549 21.72 -5.46 -16.34
CA ARG A 549 21.85 -5.18 -17.78
C ARG A 549 20.93 -6.04 -18.66
N TYR A 550 20.40 -7.14 -18.15
CA TYR A 550 19.35 -7.93 -18.81
C TYR A 550 17.92 -7.54 -18.44
N TYR A 551 17.73 -6.44 -17.70
CA TYR A 551 16.41 -5.93 -17.34
C TYR A 551 15.70 -5.22 -18.51
N GLY A 552 14.37 -5.32 -18.52
CA GLY A 552 13.51 -4.63 -19.47
C GLY A 552 13.51 -5.26 -20.87
N TYR A 553 12.89 -4.57 -21.83
CA TYR A 553 12.77 -5.07 -23.20
C TYR A 553 14.14 -5.23 -23.88
N THR A 554 14.98 -4.20 -23.82
CA THR A 554 16.32 -4.21 -24.40
C THR A 554 17.21 -5.25 -23.73
N GLY A 555 17.21 -5.32 -22.40
CA GLY A 555 18.01 -6.28 -21.65
C GLY A 555 17.61 -7.74 -21.90
N ALA A 556 16.31 -8.05 -21.98
CA ALA A 556 15.87 -9.41 -22.29
C ALA A 556 16.27 -9.83 -23.72
N PHE A 557 16.24 -8.90 -24.67
CA PHE A 557 16.74 -9.16 -26.02
C PHE A 557 18.27 -9.35 -26.05
N ARG A 558 19.02 -8.51 -25.33
CA ARG A 558 20.46 -8.68 -25.13
C ARG A 558 20.80 -10.04 -24.52
N CYS A 559 20.03 -10.50 -23.53
CA CYS A 559 20.17 -11.81 -22.93
C CYS A 559 20.06 -12.94 -23.96
N LEU A 560 19.14 -12.86 -24.94
CA LEU A 560 19.02 -13.83 -26.03
C LEU A 560 20.24 -13.83 -26.95
N VAL A 561 20.77 -12.63 -27.24
CA VAL A 561 21.98 -12.47 -28.08
C VAL A 561 23.17 -13.16 -27.41
N GLU A 562 23.37 -12.93 -26.12
CA GLU A 562 24.58 -13.35 -25.41
C GLU A 562 24.51 -14.75 -24.79
N LYS A 563 23.34 -15.21 -24.30
CA LYS A 563 23.24 -16.45 -23.48
C LYS A 563 22.00 -17.31 -23.72
N GLY A 564 20.82 -16.71 -23.86
CA GLY A 564 19.54 -17.41 -23.89
C GLY A 564 19.23 -18.09 -25.22
N ASP A 565 18.22 -18.96 -25.18
CA ASP A 565 17.63 -19.61 -26.36
C ASP A 565 16.37 -18.88 -26.84
N VAL A 566 15.59 -18.30 -25.91
CA VAL A 566 14.35 -17.57 -26.18
C VAL A 566 14.26 -16.29 -25.34
N ALA A 567 13.81 -15.18 -25.93
CA ALA A 567 13.45 -13.95 -25.22
C ALA A 567 11.96 -13.64 -25.35
N PHE A 568 11.32 -13.28 -24.24
CA PHE A 568 9.94 -12.83 -24.21
C PHE A 568 9.88 -11.31 -24.11
N VAL A 569 9.50 -10.65 -25.21
CA VAL A 569 9.55 -9.19 -25.38
C VAL A 569 8.34 -8.69 -26.18
N LYS A 570 8.25 -7.37 -26.40
CA LYS A 570 7.32 -6.82 -27.41
C LYS A 570 7.93 -6.92 -28.81
N ASP A 571 7.08 -6.96 -29.83
CA ASP A 571 7.46 -7.09 -31.23
C ASP A 571 8.43 -6.00 -31.72
N GLN A 572 8.21 -4.76 -31.28
CA GLN A 572 9.05 -3.62 -31.65
C GLN A 572 10.51 -3.74 -31.17
N THR A 573 10.78 -4.53 -30.14
CA THR A 573 12.09 -4.60 -29.48
C THR A 573 13.20 -5.03 -30.44
N VAL A 574 12.94 -6.00 -31.33
CA VAL A 574 13.96 -6.47 -32.28
C VAL A 574 14.32 -5.35 -33.24
N ARG A 575 13.32 -4.73 -33.88
CA ARG A 575 13.50 -3.59 -34.80
C ARG A 575 14.24 -2.43 -34.15
N GLN A 576 13.97 -2.13 -32.89
CA GLN A 576 14.64 -1.06 -32.13
C GLN A 576 16.11 -1.36 -31.80
N ASN A 577 16.53 -2.62 -31.82
CA ASN A 577 17.88 -3.05 -31.39
C ASN A 577 18.68 -3.74 -32.50
N THR A 578 18.24 -3.66 -33.75
CA THR A 578 18.90 -4.25 -34.92
C THR A 578 18.95 -3.24 -36.06
N ASP A 579 19.65 -3.59 -37.13
CA ASP A 579 19.73 -2.81 -38.37
C ASP A 579 20.29 -1.38 -38.15
N GLY A 580 21.20 -1.24 -37.17
CA GLY A 580 21.84 0.04 -36.82
C GLY A 580 21.00 0.97 -35.94
N ASN A 581 19.84 0.52 -35.42
CA ASN A 581 18.99 1.34 -34.55
C ASN A 581 19.48 1.44 -33.10
N ASN A 582 20.36 0.52 -32.67
CA ASN A 582 21.06 0.60 -31.39
C ASN A 582 22.57 0.52 -31.64
N ASN A 583 23.31 1.52 -31.17
CA ASN A 583 24.75 1.68 -31.40
C ASN A 583 25.63 1.08 -30.29
N GLU A 584 25.03 0.51 -29.24
CA GLU A 584 25.77 -0.19 -28.19
C GLU A 584 26.58 -1.35 -28.77
N ASP A 585 27.72 -1.66 -28.14
CA ASP A 585 28.69 -2.64 -28.65
C ASP A 585 28.09 -4.04 -28.91
N TRP A 586 27.10 -4.44 -28.13
CA TRP A 586 26.43 -5.74 -28.27
C TRP A 586 25.38 -5.76 -29.40
N ALA A 587 24.88 -4.61 -29.84
CA ALA A 587 23.76 -4.48 -30.78
C ALA A 587 24.14 -3.93 -32.16
N LYS A 588 25.23 -3.16 -32.26
CA LYS A 588 25.61 -2.39 -33.46
C LYS A 588 25.70 -3.18 -34.78
N ASN A 589 25.95 -4.48 -34.70
CA ASN A 589 26.12 -5.36 -35.87
C ASN A 589 24.96 -6.36 -36.05
N LEU A 590 23.94 -6.30 -35.20
CA LEU A 590 22.81 -7.24 -35.27
C LEU A 590 21.87 -6.86 -36.42
N LYS A 591 21.41 -7.87 -37.17
CA LYS A 591 20.39 -7.67 -38.19
C LYS A 591 19.07 -8.29 -37.77
N SER A 592 17.96 -7.71 -38.20
CA SER A 592 16.63 -8.25 -37.89
C SER A 592 16.40 -9.65 -38.48
N GLU A 593 17.07 -9.98 -39.58
CA GLU A 593 17.04 -11.31 -40.23
C GLU A 593 17.68 -12.43 -39.39
N ASP A 594 18.52 -12.09 -38.42
CA ASP A 594 19.17 -13.04 -37.50
C ASP A 594 18.21 -13.57 -36.43
N PHE A 595 16.95 -13.12 -36.43
CA PHE A 595 15.94 -13.47 -35.44
C PHE A 595 14.63 -13.91 -36.08
N GLN A 596 13.91 -14.78 -35.35
CA GLN A 596 12.59 -15.28 -35.72
C GLN A 596 11.66 -15.27 -34.51
N LEU A 597 10.36 -15.30 -34.79
CA LEU A 597 9.30 -15.41 -33.79
C LEU A 597 8.83 -16.86 -33.69
N LEU A 598 8.65 -17.34 -32.46
CA LEU A 598 7.95 -18.60 -32.20
C LEU A 598 6.44 -18.35 -32.13
N CYS A 599 5.70 -19.01 -33.01
CA CYS A 599 4.26 -18.94 -33.04
C CYS A 599 3.65 -20.04 -32.15
N ARG A 600 2.44 -19.81 -31.65
CA ARG A 600 1.75 -20.74 -30.73
C ARG A 600 1.42 -22.10 -31.36
N ASP A 601 1.32 -22.16 -32.68
CA ASP A 601 1.11 -23.39 -33.47
C ASP A 601 2.39 -24.23 -33.62
N GLY A 602 3.54 -23.74 -33.14
CA GLY A 602 4.84 -24.38 -33.26
C GLY A 602 5.65 -23.94 -34.48
N SER A 603 5.08 -23.14 -35.38
CA SER A 603 5.80 -22.57 -36.52
C SER A 603 6.76 -21.45 -36.09
N LYS A 604 7.71 -21.12 -36.98
CA LYS A 604 8.56 -19.93 -36.88
C LYS A 604 8.21 -18.96 -38.00
N LYS A 605 8.15 -17.67 -37.71
CA LYS A 605 7.98 -16.61 -38.72
C LYS A 605 9.04 -15.51 -38.58
N PRO A 606 9.32 -14.75 -39.65
CA PRO A 606 10.16 -13.56 -39.55
C PRO A 606 9.60 -12.54 -38.55
N VAL A 607 10.48 -11.71 -37.98
CA VAL A 607 10.10 -10.67 -36.99
C VAL A 607 9.15 -9.61 -37.56
N THR A 608 9.14 -9.41 -38.88
CA THR A 608 8.21 -8.52 -39.58
C THR A 608 6.78 -9.06 -39.63
N SER A 609 6.57 -10.36 -39.41
CA SER A 609 5.26 -11.02 -39.41
C SER A 609 4.63 -11.11 -38.02
N ALA A 610 4.98 -10.21 -37.10
CA ALA A 610 4.45 -10.18 -35.74
C ALA A 610 2.91 -10.10 -35.70
N GLY A 611 2.27 -9.44 -36.68
CA GLY A 611 0.82 -9.38 -36.81
C GLY A 611 0.13 -10.75 -36.94
N ASP A 612 0.84 -11.76 -37.47
CA ASP A 612 0.33 -13.12 -37.67
C ASP A 612 1.05 -14.17 -36.80
N CYS A 613 1.98 -13.74 -35.93
CA CYS A 613 2.76 -14.62 -35.07
C CYS A 613 3.15 -13.90 -33.77
N PHE A 614 2.28 -14.03 -32.78
CA PHE A 614 2.45 -13.45 -31.45
C PHE A 614 1.77 -14.35 -30.40
N LEU A 615 2.12 -14.14 -29.13
CA LEU A 615 1.57 -14.93 -28.02
C LEU A 615 0.19 -14.42 -27.62
N ALA A 616 0.10 -13.11 -27.38
CA ALA A 616 -1.14 -12.37 -27.13
C ALA A 616 -0.92 -10.87 -27.37
N ARG A 617 -2.01 -10.13 -27.52
CA ARG A 617 -2.00 -8.67 -27.54
C ARG A 617 -1.94 -8.15 -26.10
N ALA A 618 -1.04 -7.22 -25.84
CA ALA A 618 -0.81 -6.63 -24.53
C ALA A 618 -1.34 -5.19 -24.50
N PRO A 619 -1.97 -4.74 -23.40
CA PRO A 619 -2.32 -3.34 -23.25
C PRO A 619 -1.07 -2.47 -23.23
N ASN A 620 -1.15 -1.27 -23.77
CA ASN A 620 -0.08 -0.28 -23.67
C ASN A 620 0.27 0.03 -22.22
N HIS A 621 1.48 0.52 -22.00
CA HIS A 621 1.85 1.04 -20.69
C HIS A 621 1.00 2.28 -20.40
N GLY A 622 0.83 2.60 -19.13
CA GLY A 622 -0.07 3.66 -18.71
C GLY A 622 0.39 4.34 -17.45
N VAL A 623 0.18 5.65 -17.41
CA VAL A 623 0.39 6.47 -16.22
C VAL A 623 -0.71 6.17 -15.23
N VAL A 624 -0.33 5.82 -14.01
CA VAL A 624 -1.27 5.64 -12.91
C VAL A 624 -1.10 6.75 -11.88
N SER A 625 -2.19 7.07 -11.18
CA SER A 625 -2.17 8.00 -10.05
C SER A 625 -3.27 7.66 -9.05
N ARG A 626 -3.27 8.33 -7.89
CA ARG A 626 -4.41 8.27 -6.97
C ARG A 626 -5.62 8.99 -7.58
N LYS A 627 -6.83 8.57 -7.20
CA LYS A 627 -8.08 9.16 -7.72
C LYS A 627 -8.18 10.68 -7.51
N ASP A 628 -7.66 11.19 -6.39
CA ASP A 628 -7.65 12.62 -6.06
C ASP A 628 -6.64 13.43 -6.88
N LYS A 629 -5.57 12.81 -7.41
CA LYS A 629 -4.56 13.47 -8.25
C LYS A 629 -4.71 13.20 -9.75
N ALA A 630 -5.55 12.26 -10.16
CA ALA A 630 -5.71 11.85 -11.56
C ALA A 630 -5.99 13.02 -12.52
N ALA A 631 -6.92 13.92 -12.17
CA ALA A 631 -7.23 15.09 -13.01
C ALA A 631 -6.04 16.07 -13.12
N CYS A 632 -5.31 16.26 -12.01
CA CYS A 632 -4.12 17.10 -11.96
C CYS A 632 -2.99 16.52 -12.82
N VAL A 633 -2.69 15.23 -12.65
CA VAL A 633 -1.66 14.53 -13.43
C VAL A 633 -1.99 14.57 -14.92
N ARG A 634 -3.26 14.36 -15.31
CA ARG A 634 -3.69 14.45 -16.71
C ARG A 634 -3.38 15.82 -17.30
N LYS A 635 -3.80 16.89 -16.63
CA LYS A 635 -3.57 18.27 -17.08
C LYS A 635 -2.08 18.56 -17.19
N MET A 636 -1.32 18.23 -16.15
CA MET A 636 0.11 18.50 -16.11
C MET A 636 0.86 17.80 -17.25
N LEU A 637 0.59 16.51 -17.49
CA LEU A 637 1.26 15.77 -18.55
C LEU A 637 0.86 16.26 -19.94
N HIS A 638 -0.39 16.69 -20.13
CA HIS A 638 -0.85 17.33 -21.36
C HIS A 638 -0.10 18.65 -21.63
N ASP A 639 0.04 19.50 -20.62
CA ASP A 639 0.79 20.76 -20.74
C ASP A 639 2.28 20.48 -21.07
N GLN A 640 2.89 19.47 -20.43
CA GLN A 640 4.30 19.11 -20.61
C GLN A 640 4.60 18.45 -21.97
N GLN A 641 3.70 17.66 -22.55
CA GLN A 641 3.90 17.08 -23.89
C GLN A 641 3.85 18.14 -24.99
N VAL A 642 3.01 19.16 -24.85
CA VAL A 642 2.91 20.26 -25.82
C VAL A 642 4.14 21.17 -25.76
N GLN A 643 4.62 21.50 -24.56
CA GLN A 643 5.81 22.36 -24.37
C GLN A 643 7.09 21.72 -24.93
N ASN A 644 7.29 20.41 -24.72
CA ASN A 644 8.49 19.71 -25.20
C ASN A 644 8.50 19.50 -26.73
N ASN A 645 7.35 19.58 -27.41
CA ASN A 645 7.27 19.51 -28.87
C ASN A 645 7.74 20.79 -29.61
N GLN A 646 8.13 21.86 -28.90
CA GLN A 646 8.61 23.13 -29.49
C GLN A 646 10.14 23.30 -29.50
N GLY A 647 10.93 22.23 -29.36
CA GLY A 647 12.37 22.27 -29.71
C GLY A 647 13.37 21.67 -28.71
N LEU A 648 12.97 20.74 -27.83
CA LEU A 648 13.91 19.97 -26.98
C LEU A 648 13.79 18.45 -27.25
N PRO A 649 14.88 17.66 -27.11
CA PRO A 649 14.81 16.22 -27.25
C PRO A 649 13.88 15.58 -26.18
N PRO A 650 13.15 14.51 -26.50
CA PRO A 650 12.06 14.01 -25.67
C PRO A 650 12.52 13.33 -24.36
N PHE A 651 11.86 13.69 -23.25
CA PHE A 651 12.08 13.11 -21.91
C PHE A 651 11.37 11.78 -21.65
N LEU A 652 10.51 11.29 -22.55
CA LEU A 652 9.84 10.00 -22.45
C LEU A 652 9.86 9.33 -23.85
N PRO A 653 10.49 8.15 -24.03
CA PRO A 653 10.40 7.43 -25.29
C PRO A 653 8.99 6.83 -25.39
N GLY A 654 8.16 7.29 -26.33
CA GLY A 654 6.85 6.68 -26.60
C GLY A 654 5.62 7.56 -26.31
N TRP A 655 5.79 8.89 -26.25
CA TRP A 655 4.68 9.82 -26.36
C TRP A 655 4.83 10.51 -27.72
N CYS A 656 3.88 10.34 -28.64
CA CYS A 656 4.06 10.76 -30.02
C CYS A 656 4.22 12.29 -30.15
N GLY A 657 5.46 12.71 -30.40
CA GLY A 657 5.82 13.80 -31.31
C GLY A 657 6.70 13.20 -32.42
N LEU A 658 6.46 13.56 -33.68
CA LEU A 658 7.22 13.06 -34.83
C LEU A 658 8.73 13.39 -34.73
N PHE A 659 9.53 12.33 -34.83
CA PHE A 659 10.96 12.21 -35.20
C PHE A 659 12.01 13.21 -34.69
N GLY A 660 12.95 12.66 -33.91
CA GLY A 660 14.30 13.21 -33.74
C GLY A 660 15.16 12.25 -32.91
N ARG A 661 16.20 11.68 -33.54
CA ARG A 661 17.26 10.86 -32.94
C ARG A 661 17.67 11.38 -31.56
N VAL A 662 17.65 10.52 -30.55
CA VAL A 662 18.53 10.65 -29.39
C VAL A 662 19.35 9.37 -29.31
N GLN A 663 20.64 9.50 -29.62
CA GLN A 663 21.65 8.51 -29.25
C GLN A 663 21.62 8.37 -27.73
N CYS A 664 21.32 7.17 -27.25
CA CYS A 664 21.91 6.64 -26.03
C CYS A 664 22.96 5.62 -26.44
#